data_AF-A0A8S3Z588-F1
#
_entry.id   AF-A0A8S3Z588-F1
#
_cell.length_a   1.000
_cell.length_b   1.000
_cell.length_c   1.000
_cell.angle_alpha   90.00
_cell.angle_beta   90.00
_cell.angle_gamma   90.00
#
_symmetry.space_group_name_H-M   'P 1'
#
loop_
_entity.id
_entity.type
_entity.pdbx_description
1 polymer ?
#
loop_
_entity_poly.entity_id
_entity_poly.type
_entity_poly.pdbx_seq_one_letter_code
_entity_poly.pdbx_strand_id
1 'polypeptide(L)'
;RAYTFPPFHLLTEASQAAVVSLDNAWKVNSLMSVAQCKTLPTRLTVQELQISQLVGTNVDWLVGATQSRKFDLAFAFLPIKLGYKELCYPMVPSMFTKIAVHRLCFLVDQMYFNIRLSKKCKLTLDAPLHFVNVAPIPPSTPLSLDVTFASAFTGWTYSTLYSNRLHLPLCDNMFPEGKPDFCRNEASSLQSLEQLMKSLVHTYAAQCHLFAEQHGGIMYTATPENGSQIISSCVEHMDDNIVKKTDKVTEFLYFSSDESELFTPYEETINLIVCEVPRVTTLRTDFYSFFPNLQYLELQSCEQLKQLPDGISKCLRLEMLSLKNSAVEALPADLFQSPSLLRLHCVDLKVQILPTTVIDPSPITELILANLLLTSVPKEVGNLSNLEYLNLNSNPLEMLPMELKLLTKLKTLLLCGIPWIVTADSKVEMPLNQFEDFLKTNSSLRHYLGKEKLIALFHEFDHNKNSQLDGNELAHLNASLFWKVPRLGAACISCTEYGGIPPVIFLLNGLETLHLDFQAITSVPVHICRLQNLKVLSISNNPLLESLPGTLGHLPNLKSVRLFSNPSLRTPPHEVVSRGFAAVKAYLKKLAGGFTECRRTKLMLVGLGGAGKTSLLRALMSSNKKTAGTKGEDITNGIDILPWTVRTSDNLEVTYNTWDFAGQTLYYNTHQFFLSKRAVYLLLWSTRQGFEHAGLEFWLSSIASHAPKTPILIVGTHCDQVPKADIPMSDLKERYPQIAGFHFVSSVEGTGIAELEKELLQVTVELKNMGEKVPKVWLNMEKKILTARNSTSVLPWKVIKEFGTEVGIYDEKDVREAIQFLHELGTVQYFENEFLRDQVVINPQWIVNVMSCVVSVKNSPIQENHGKFLHKDMPVIWESYPPELHRWLLLLTEEFDLTFPLPDEDINIVPCLLPHEVPQE
;
A
#
# COMPACT_ATOMS: atom_id res chain seq x y z
N ARG A 1 -29.67 -17.51 2.13
CA ARG A 1 -28.26 -17.80 2.51
C ARG A 1 -27.39 -16.70 1.89
N ALA A 2 -26.47 -16.13 2.69
CA ALA A 2 -25.36 -15.22 2.37
C ALA A 2 -25.67 -13.94 1.55
N TYR A 3 -26.04 -12.85 2.25
CA TYR A 3 -25.87 -11.48 1.72
C TYR A 3 -24.45 -11.00 2.06
N THR A 4 -23.55 -11.08 1.08
CA THR A 4 -22.26 -10.40 1.09
C THR A 4 -22.49 -8.92 0.77
N PHE A 5 -22.13 -8.07 1.72
CA PHE A 5 -22.04 -6.62 1.54
C PHE A 5 -21.08 -6.29 0.39
N PRO A 6 -21.45 -5.47 -0.61
CA PRO A 6 -20.44 -4.81 -1.42
C PRO A 6 -19.76 -3.72 -0.56
N PRO A 7 -18.44 -3.58 -0.64
CA PRO A 7 -17.75 -2.44 -0.04
C PRO A 7 -18.16 -1.17 -0.81
N PHE A 8 -19.08 -0.39 -0.26
CA PHE A 8 -19.38 0.97 -0.75
C PHE A 8 -18.27 1.92 -0.32
N HIS A 9 -17.13 1.86 -1.01
CA HIS A 9 -16.15 2.93 -0.98
C HIS A 9 -16.32 3.80 -2.23
N LEU A 10 -16.39 5.12 -2.00
CA LEU A 10 -16.49 6.23 -2.97
C LEU A 10 -17.90 6.48 -3.53
N LEU A 11 -18.69 7.33 -2.84
CA LEU A 11 -19.79 8.04 -3.48
C LEU A 11 -19.20 9.09 -4.42
N THR A 12 -19.08 8.75 -5.69
CA THR A 12 -18.99 9.75 -6.77
C THR A 12 -20.33 10.46 -6.92
N GLU A 13 -20.38 11.67 -7.50
CA GLU A 13 -21.65 12.36 -7.82
C GLU A 13 -22.62 11.46 -8.62
N ALA A 14 -22.10 10.60 -9.49
CA ALA A 14 -22.88 9.63 -10.24
C ALA A 14 -23.57 8.57 -9.35
N SER A 15 -22.93 8.18 -8.25
CA SER A 15 -23.49 7.24 -7.28
C SER A 15 -24.63 7.87 -6.48
N GLN A 16 -24.51 9.16 -6.14
CA GLN A 16 -25.57 9.92 -5.49
C GLN A 16 -26.77 10.15 -6.43
N ALA A 17 -26.50 10.46 -7.71
CA ALA A 17 -27.55 10.58 -8.72
C ALA A 17 -28.30 9.27 -8.96
N ALA A 18 -27.59 8.13 -8.95
CA ALA A 18 -28.20 6.79 -9.06
C ALA A 18 -29.07 6.44 -7.85
N VAL A 19 -28.67 6.81 -6.64
CA VAL A 19 -29.48 6.58 -5.42
C VAL A 19 -30.73 7.48 -5.41
N VAL A 20 -30.62 8.70 -5.92
CA VAL A 20 -31.77 9.60 -6.08
C VAL A 20 -32.75 9.06 -7.13
N SER A 21 -32.28 8.44 -8.20
CA SER A 21 -33.12 7.87 -9.27
C SER A 21 -33.73 6.50 -8.97
N LEU A 22 -33.34 5.83 -7.87
CA LEU A 22 -33.98 4.59 -7.42
C LEU A 22 -35.45 4.82 -7.03
N ASP A 23 -36.33 3.93 -7.47
CA ASP A 23 -37.77 3.97 -7.19
C ASP A 23 -38.07 3.92 -5.69
N ASN A 24 -39.04 4.72 -5.26
CA ASN A 24 -39.42 4.86 -3.85
C ASN A 24 -39.94 3.55 -3.26
N ALA A 25 -40.59 2.70 -4.05
CA ALA A 25 -41.05 1.39 -3.58
C ALA A 25 -39.89 0.46 -3.21
N TRP A 26 -38.77 0.53 -3.95
CA TRP A 26 -37.58 -0.27 -3.68
C TRP A 26 -36.85 0.19 -2.42
N LYS A 27 -36.78 1.51 -2.19
CA LYS A 27 -36.22 2.12 -0.98
C LYS A 27 -37.00 1.71 0.27
N VAL A 28 -38.33 1.74 0.19
CA VAL A 28 -39.23 1.34 1.28
C VAL A 28 -39.12 -0.16 1.57
N ASN A 29 -39.08 -1.02 0.55
CA ASN A 29 -38.96 -2.47 0.75
C ASN A 29 -37.61 -2.90 1.34
N SER A 30 -36.52 -2.21 0.98
CA SER A 30 -35.19 -2.47 1.54
C SER A 30 -35.14 -2.11 3.04
N LEU A 31 -35.71 -0.97 3.43
CA LEU A 31 -35.81 -0.55 4.83
C LEU A 31 -36.72 -1.48 5.66
N MET A 32 -37.82 -1.95 5.07
CA MET A 32 -38.71 -2.92 5.70
C MET A 32 -38.03 -4.29 5.91
N SER A 33 -37.17 -4.71 4.98
CA SER A 33 -36.40 -5.96 5.10
C SER A 33 -35.36 -5.88 6.21
N VAL A 34 -34.73 -4.71 6.42
CA VAL A 34 -33.81 -4.45 7.53
C VAL A 34 -34.56 -4.44 8.88
N ALA A 35 -35.77 -3.88 8.92
CA ALA A 35 -36.60 -3.84 10.14
C ALA A 35 -37.13 -5.22 10.58
N GLN A 36 -37.21 -6.20 9.67
CA GLN A 36 -37.71 -7.55 9.97
C GLN A 36 -36.64 -8.51 10.52
N CYS A 37 -35.35 -8.12 10.51
CA CYS A 37 -34.27 -8.89 11.13
C CYS A 37 -34.37 -8.86 12.68
N LYS A 38 -35.16 -9.77 13.25
CA LYS A 38 -35.47 -9.87 14.69
C LYS A 38 -34.35 -10.45 15.58
N THR A 39 -33.15 -10.69 15.07
CA THR A 39 -32.07 -11.33 15.85
C THR A 39 -30.76 -10.54 15.77
N LEU A 40 -30.44 -9.85 16.88
CA LEU A 40 -29.21 -9.14 17.31
C LEU A 40 -29.24 -7.58 17.28
N PRO A 41 -28.49 -6.92 18.18
CA PRO A 41 -28.96 -5.74 18.90
C PRO A 41 -28.75 -4.42 18.14
N THR A 42 -29.86 -3.71 17.97
CA THR A 42 -30.04 -2.25 17.87
C THR A 42 -28.77 -1.39 17.86
N ARG A 43 -28.23 -1.12 16.67
CA ARG A 43 -27.61 0.18 16.35
C ARG A 43 -27.59 0.36 14.83
N LEU A 44 -28.36 1.32 14.34
CA LEU A 44 -28.19 1.83 12.99
C LEU A 44 -26.84 2.56 12.94
N THR A 45 -26.09 2.32 11.87
CA THR A 45 -24.85 3.02 11.58
C THR A 45 -25.13 4.48 11.21
N VAL A 46 -24.13 5.35 11.35
CA VAL A 46 -24.24 6.79 10.99
C VAL A 46 -24.68 6.98 9.54
N GLN A 47 -24.35 6.03 8.65
CA GLN A 47 -24.72 6.04 7.24
C GLN A 47 -26.21 5.70 7.02
N GLU A 48 -26.79 4.78 7.79
CA GLU A 48 -28.22 4.45 7.71
C GLU A 48 -29.11 5.59 8.21
N LEU A 49 -28.64 6.36 9.19
CA LEU A 49 -29.28 7.60 9.65
C LEU A 49 -29.26 8.71 8.59
N GLN A 50 -28.17 8.81 7.82
CA GLN A 50 -28.07 9.78 6.72
C GLN A 50 -28.95 9.40 5.51
N ILE A 51 -29.07 8.10 5.20
CA ILE A 51 -29.98 7.60 4.16
C ILE A 51 -31.44 7.84 4.57
N SER A 52 -31.80 7.62 5.85
CA SER A 52 -33.14 7.93 6.38
C SER A 52 -33.52 9.41 6.22
N GLN A 53 -32.56 10.33 6.38
CA GLN A 53 -32.80 11.77 6.16
C GLN A 53 -32.96 12.12 4.68
N LEU A 54 -32.29 11.39 3.78
CA LEU A 54 -32.35 11.61 2.33
C LEU A 54 -33.62 11.06 1.66
N VAL A 55 -34.27 10.03 2.23
CA VAL A 55 -35.44 9.36 1.63
C VAL A 55 -36.78 10.02 2.01
N GLY A 56 -36.79 11.03 2.89
CA GLY A 56 -37.85 12.03 2.97
C GLY A 56 -39.31 11.52 3.02
N THR A 57 -39.61 10.47 3.81
CA THR A 57 -41.00 10.01 3.99
C THR A 57 -41.44 10.07 5.45
N ASN A 58 -42.40 10.96 5.70
CA ASN A 58 -43.25 11.00 6.88
C ASN A 58 -43.94 9.63 7.06
N VAL A 59 -43.54 8.84 8.06
CA VAL A 59 -44.32 7.68 8.49
C VAL A 59 -44.35 7.61 10.02
N ASP A 60 -45.54 7.83 10.57
CA ASP A 60 -45.93 8.05 11.98
C ASP A 60 -45.87 6.80 12.89
N TRP A 61 -44.77 6.06 12.93
CA TRP A 61 -44.67 4.86 13.80
C TRP A 61 -43.69 4.95 14.97
N LEU A 62 -43.25 6.16 15.32
CA LEU A 62 -42.51 6.46 16.56
C LEU A 62 -43.36 7.33 17.50
N VAL A 63 -44.54 6.83 17.88
CA VAL A 63 -45.40 7.46 18.90
C VAL A 63 -44.85 7.13 20.28
N GLY A 64 -44.13 8.09 20.87
CA GLY A 64 -43.59 7.97 22.22
C GLY A 64 -42.82 9.19 22.72
N ALA A 65 -43.16 10.41 22.28
CA ALA A 65 -42.62 11.64 22.87
C ALA A 65 -43.56 12.82 22.62
N THR A 66 -44.20 13.34 23.68
CA THR A 66 -45.05 14.54 23.65
C THR A 66 -44.24 15.84 23.56
N GLN A 67 -44.89 16.86 22.99
CA GLN A 67 -44.44 18.17 22.46
C GLN A 67 -43.63 19.14 23.36
N SER A 68 -42.96 18.70 24.42
CA SER A 68 -42.14 19.62 25.20
C SER A 68 -40.88 18.95 25.75
N ARG A 69 -39.85 18.86 24.91
CA ARG A 69 -38.42 18.98 25.25
C ARG A 69 -37.57 18.67 24.03
N LYS A 70 -36.59 19.54 23.77
CA LYS A 70 -35.61 19.43 22.69
C LYS A 70 -34.74 18.19 22.88
N PHE A 71 -34.41 17.57 21.75
CA PHE A 71 -33.75 16.28 21.57
C PHE A 71 -32.22 16.35 21.74
N ASP A 72 -31.72 17.01 22.79
CA ASP A 72 -30.29 17.08 23.08
C ASP A 72 -30.01 16.45 24.44
N LEU A 73 -30.00 15.10 24.51
CA LEU A 73 -29.46 14.32 25.65
C LEU A 73 -29.37 12.80 25.36
N ALA A 74 -29.03 12.41 24.12
CA ALA A 74 -28.83 11.00 23.76
C ALA A 74 -27.34 10.58 23.68
N PHE A 75 -26.46 11.22 24.46
CA PHE A 75 -25.05 10.79 24.62
C PHE A 75 -24.58 10.82 26.08
N ALA A 76 -25.44 10.38 27.01
CA ALA A 76 -25.06 10.18 28.40
C ALA A 76 -25.58 8.82 28.93
N PHE A 77 -24.99 7.72 28.45
CA PHE A 77 -24.98 6.44 29.17
C PHE A 77 -23.71 5.66 28.81
N LEU A 78 -22.67 5.86 29.63
CA LEU A 78 -21.54 4.94 29.78
C LEU A 78 -21.73 4.19 31.11
N PRO A 79 -21.66 2.85 31.18
CA PRO A 79 -21.91 2.10 32.40
C PRO A 79 -20.82 2.31 33.45
N ILE A 80 -21.24 2.52 34.69
CA ILE A 80 -20.44 2.84 35.91
C ILE A 80 -19.53 1.67 36.40
N LYS A 81 -19.26 0.63 35.60
CA LYS A 81 -18.43 -0.52 36.03
C LYS A 81 -17.54 -1.10 34.93
N LEU A 82 -16.65 -0.29 34.37
CA LEU A 82 -15.46 -0.79 33.68
C LEU A 82 -14.22 -0.29 34.42
N GLY A 83 -13.45 -1.22 34.98
CA GLY A 83 -12.18 -0.93 35.63
C GLY A 83 -11.10 -0.54 34.62
N TYR A 84 -10.08 0.17 35.07
CA TYR A 84 -8.99 0.82 34.31
C TYR A 84 -8.19 -0.06 33.31
N LYS A 85 -8.52 -1.35 33.15
CA LYS A 85 -7.80 -2.32 32.30
C LYS A 85 -8.55 -2.80 31.06
N GLU A 86 -9.80 -2.37 30.82
CA GLU A 86 -10.62 -2.91 29.72
C GLU A 86 -11.16 -1.84 28.73
N LEU A 87 -10.64 -0.61 28.78
CA LEU A 87 -10.90 0.42 27.75
C LEU A 87 -9.85 0.34 26.64
N CYS A 88 -10.23 -0.24 25.50
CA CYS A 88 -9.45 -0.18 24.25
C CYS A 88 -9.66 1.15 23.51
N TYR A 89 -9.07 2.23 24.03
CA TYR A 89 -8.69 3.41 23.25
C TYR A 89 -7.17 3.58 23.39
N PRO A 90 -6.45 4.06 22.34
CA PRO A 90 -5.04 4.34 22.46
C PRO A 90 -4.82 5.39 23.55
N MET A 91 -4.18 4.98 24.65
CA MET A 91 -3.66 5.91 25.64
C MET A 91 -2.66 6.85 24.96
N VAL A 92 -3.03 8.13 24.83
CA VAL A 92 -2.06 9.22 24.64
C VAL A 92 -2.18 10.17 25.84
N PRO A 93 -1.51 9.92 26.98
CA PRO A 93 -1.44 10.84 28.11
C PRO A 93 -0.55 12.08 27.83
N SER A 94 -0.18 12.36 26.57
CA SER A 94 0.87 13.32 26.24
C SER A 94 0.42 14.59 25.52
N MET A 95 -0.89 14.82 25.32
CA MET A 95 -1.36 16.07 24.68
C MET A 95 -1.39 17.26 25.64
N PHE A 96 -1.63 17.05 26.94
CA PHE A 96 -1.74 18.15 27.92
C PHE A 96 -0.57 18.23 28.91
N THR A 97 0.45 17.40 28.73
CA THR A 97 1.71 17.46 29.50
C THR A 97 2.85 18.11 28.73
N LYS A 98 2.64 18.51 27.46
CA LYS A 98 3.64 19.23 26.66
C LYS A 98 3.26 20.71 26.51
N ILE A 99 4.04 21.55 27.19
CA ILE A 99 4.13 23.03 27.06
C ILE A 99 4.16 23.52 25.59
N ALA A 100 4.54 22.66 24.64
CA ALA A 100 4.54 22.95 23.21
C ALA A 100 3.15 23.28 22.62
N VAL A 101 2.05 22.76 23.20
CA VAL A 101 0.69 23.04 22.67
C VAL A 101 0.25 24.46 23.04
N HIS A 102 0.62 24.97 24.22
CA HIS A 102 0.40 26.38 24.58
C HIS A 102 1.28 27.34 23.75
N ARG A 103 2.49 26.91 23.36
CA ARG A 103 3.35 27.68 22.46
C ARG A 103 2.77 27.83 21.04
N LEU A 104 2.04 26.82 20.56
CA LEU A 104 1.45 26.86 19.21
C LEU A 104 0.32 27.89 19.12
N CYS A 105 -0.53 28.00 20.15
CA CYS A 105 -1.62 28.97 20.17
C CYS A 105 -1.12 30.43 20.26
N PHE A 106 0.00 30.67 20.96
CA PHE A 106 0.59 32.02 21.06
C PHE A 106 1.34 32.45 19.79
N LEU A 107 1.89 31.50 19.03
CA LEU A 107 2.62 31.78 17.78
C LEU A 107 1.68 32.03 16.59
N VAL A 108 0.51 31.39 16.57
CA VAL A 108 -0.48 31.58 15.49
C VAL A 108 -1.07 33.00 15.49
N ASP A 109 -1.19 33.65 16.66
CA ASP A 109 -1.67 35.04 16.76
C ASP A 109 -0.63 36.09 16.32
N GLN A 110 0.68 35.80 16.46
CA GLN A 110 1.76 36.68 15.98
C GLN A 110 1.95 36.62 14.46
N MET A 111 1.61 35.49 13.82
CA MET A 111 1.79 35.30 12.38
C MET A 111 0.71 35.98 11.52
N TYR A 112 -0.47 36.26 12.08
CA TYR A 112 -1.59 36.80 11.30
C TYR A 112 -1.79 38.32 11.45
N PHE A 113 -1.27 38.93 12.51
CA PHE A 113 -1.32 40.38 12.70
C PHE A 113 0.10 40.96 12.68
N ASN A 114 0.37 41.76 11.67
CA ASN A 114 1.64 42.44 11.40
C ASN A 114 1.89 43.57 12.43
N ILE A 115 2.06 43.24 13.72
CA ILE A 115 2.22 44.22 14.80
C ILE A 115 3.69 44.29 15.23
N ARG A 116 4.36 45.40 14.90
CA ARG A 116 5.66 45.78 15.47
C ARG A 116 5.46 46.40 16.86
N LEU A 117 5.89 45.73 17.92
CA LEU A 117 6.14 46.39 19.22
C LEU A 117 7.61 46.83 19.29
N SER A 118 7.87 48.12 19.10
CA SER A 118 9.19 48.68 19.31
C SER A 118 9.46 48.88 20.82
N LYS A 119 10.71 48.64 21.24
CA LYS A 119 11.24 48.69 22.63
C LYS A 119 11.13 50.04 23.36
N LYS A 120 10.32 50.99 22.91
CA LYS A 120 10.07 52.27 23.60
C LYS A 120 8.60 52.48 23.92
N CYS A 121 8.04 51.68 24.82
CA CYS A 121 6.89 52.09 25.62
C CYS A 121 7.07 51.54 27.04
N LYS A 122 7.49 52.40 27.97
CA LYS A 122 7.20 52.19 29.39
C LYS A 122 5.70 52.39 29.54
N LEU A 123 4.95 51.31 29.73
CA LEU A 123 3.58 51.39 30.23
C LEU A 123 3.67 51.63 31.74
N THR A 124 3.67 52.90 32.15
CA THR A 124 3.30 53.31 33.50
C THR A 124 1.78 53.42 33.57
N LEU A 125 1.18 52.62 34.44
CA LEU A 125 -0.24 52.72 34.80
C LEU A 125 -0.42 53.93 35.71
N ASP A 126 -0.79 55.08 35.14
CA ASP A 126 -1.20 56.25 35.91
C ASP A 126 -2.74 56.37 35.91
N ALA A 127 -3.33 56.01 37.05
CA ALA A 127 -4.65 56.39 37.58
C ALA A 127 -5.93 55.62 37.11
N PRO A 128 -6.98 55.59 37.97
CA PRO A 128 -8.01 54.54 38.00
C PRO A 128 -9.29 54.94 37.25
N LEU A 129 -9.99 53.96 36.67
CA LEU A 129 -11.31 54.16 36.05
C LEU A 129 -12.40 53.41 36.84
N HIS A 130 -13.32 54.19 37.40
CA HIS A 130 -14.49 53.79 38.16
C HIS A 130 -15.57 53.09 37.29
N PHE A 131 -16.24 52.09 37.86
CA PHE A 131 -17.46 51.48 37.31
C PHE A 131 -18.71 52.33 37.60
N VAL A 132 -19.71 52.30 36.69
CA VAL A 132 -21.11 52.63 37.00
C VAL A 132 -22.05 51.53 36.46
N ASN A 133 -22.96 51.11 37.32
CA ASN A 133 -23.96 50.03 37.24
C ASN A 133 -24.98 50.13 36.09
N VAL A 134 -25.39 48.97 35.55
CA VAL A 134 -26.78 48.73 35.08
C VAL A 134 -27.23 47.31 35.47
N ALA A 135 -28.48 47.20 35.94
CA ALA A 135 -29.14 46.05 36.57
C ALA A 135 -29.69 45.00 35.55
N PRO A 136 -30.21 43.83 36.00
CA PRO A 136 -30.38 42.61 35.19
C PRO A 136 -31.70 42.57 34.41
N ILE A 137 -31.72 41.92 33.24
CA ILE A 137 -32.95 41.68 32.46
C ILE A 137 -33.15 40.16 32.23
N PRO A 138 -34.36 39.58 32.46
CA PRO A 138 -34.64 38.14 32.37
C PRO A 138 -34.97 37.65 30.95
N PRO A 139 -35.11 36.32 30.73
CA PRO A 139 -35.13 35.70 29.41
C PRO A 139 -36.54 35.64 28.78
N SER A 140 -36.65 35.98 27.48
CA SER A 140 -37.81 35.61 26.66
C SER A 140 -37.45 35.52 25.15
N THR A 141 -37.43 34.28 24.66
CA THR A 141 -37.63 33.69 23.31
C THR A 141 -38.07 34.57 22.11
N PRO A 142 -38.00 34.06 20.85
CA PRO A 142 -36.97 33.26 20.17
C PRO A 142 -36.66 33.83 18.76
N LEU A 143 -35.45 33.65 18.22
CA LEU A 143 -35.21 33.82 16.77
C LEU A 143 -34.50 32.60 16.18
N SER A 144 -34.94 32.32 14.97
CA SER A 144 -34.92 31.11 14.14
C SER A 144 -33.63 30.30 14.10
N LEU A 145 -33.82 28.97 14.07
CA LEU A 145 -32.89 28.02 13.47
C LEU A 145 -32.56 28.45 12.05
N ASP A 146 -31.32 28.87 11.85
CA ASP A 146 -30.48 28.38 10.76
C ASP A 146 -29.03 28.45 11.23
N VAL A 147 -28.24 27.46 10.80
CA VAL A 147 -26.84 27.19 11.19
C VAL A 147 -26.69 26.31 12.44
N THR A 148 -27.24 25.10 12.34
CA THR A 148 -26.75 23.94 13.08
C THR A 148 -25.39 23.52 12.55
N PHE A 149 -24.39 23.53 13.43
CA PHE A 149 -23.24 22.62 13.49
C PHE A 149 -22.75 21.99 12.17
N ALA A 150 -21.81 22.68 11.53
CA ALA A 150 -20.75 22.02 10.78
C ALA A 150 -19.56 21.82 11.73
N SER A 151 -19.09 20.58 11.79
CA SER A 151 -17.84 20.14 12.40
C SER A 151 -16.63 21.04 12.08
N ALA A 152 -15.67 21.03 13.01
CA ALA A 152 -14.24 21.27 12.82
C ALA A 152 -13.70 22.68 13.07
N PHE A 153 -12.61 22.70 13.83
CA PHE A 153 -11.71 23.81 14.12
C PHE A 153 -10.91 24.26 12.87
N THR A 154 -11.58 24.42 11.72
CA THR A 154 -10.98 24.91 10.47
C THR A 154 -11.92 25.81 9.65
N GLY A 155 -13.07 26.24 10.20
CA GLY A 155 -14.09 26.98 9.45
C GLY A 155 -14.12 28.51 9.61
N TRP A 156 -13.52 29.11 10.64
CA TRP A 156 -13.78 30.53 10.97
C TRP A 156 -12.86 31.53 10.27
N THR A 157 -11.66 31.14 9.86
CA THR A 157 -10.78 31.99 9.02
C THR A 157 -11.23 32.01 7.55
N TYR A 158 -11.93 30.97 7.08
CA TYR A 158 -12.35 30.87 5.67
C TYR A 158 -13.59 31.73 5.35
N SER A 159 -14.53 31.90 6.29
CA SER A 159 -15.78 32.62 6.04
C SER A 159 -15.59 34.14 5.88
N THR A 160 -14.68 34.72 6.66
CA THR A 160 -14.33 36.16 6.58
C THR A 160 -13.56 36.49 5.29
N LEU A 161 -12.66 35.59 4.85
CA LEU A 161 -11.91 35.75 3.60
C LEU A 161 -12.76 35.53 2.34
N TYR A 162 -13.76 34.63 2.37
CA TYR A 162 -14.67 34.42 1.23
C TYR A 162 -15.68 35.57 1.05
N SER A 163 -16.12 36.20 2.15
CA SER A 163 -17.06 37.33 2.10
C SER A 163 -16.47 38.57 1.41
N ASN A 164 -15.16 38.81 1.59
CA ASN A 164 -14.45 39.92 0.95
C ASN A 164 -14.18 39.69 -0.54
N ARG A 165 -14.24 38.45 -1.03
CA ARG A 165 -14.05 38.10 -2.44
C ARG A 165 -15.35 38.11 -3.27
N LEU A 166 -16.52 38.08 -2.61
CA LEU A 166 -17.83 37.99 -3.25
C LEU A 166 -18.75 39.21 -3.01
N HIS A 167 -18.28 40.25 -2.30
CA HIS A 167 -19.04 41.48 -2.01
C HIS A 167 -20.48 41.23 -1.48
N LEU A 168 -20.62 40.38 -0.45
CA LEU A 168 -21.93 40.12 0.17
C LEU A 168 -22.25 41.13 1.31
N PRO A 169 -23.54 41.49 1.53
CA PRO A 169 -23.94 42.74 2.20
C PRO A 169 -23.98 42.70 3.74
N LEU A 170 -23.53 41.63 4.39
CA LEU A 170 -23.88 41.34 5.79
C LEU A 170 -22.91 41.85 6.87
N CYS A 171 -21.88 42.63 6.51
CA CYS A 171 -20.90 43.13 7.50
C CYS A 171 -21.23 44.50 8.13
N ASP A 172 -22.31 45.16 7.71
CA ASP A 172 -22.55 46.56 8.12
C ASP A 172 -23.13 46.70 9.54
N ASN A 173 -23.62 45.61 10.15
CA ASN A 173 -24.18 45.64 11.51
C ASN A 173 -23.14 45.41 12.63
N MET A 174 -21.86 45.17 12.30
CA MET A 174 -20.81 44.90 13.30
C MET A 174 -20.02 46.15 13.73
N PHE A 175 -20.19 47.28 13.06
CA PHE A 175 -19.47 48.53 13.37
C PHE A 175 -20.44 49.73 13.37
N PRO A 176 -21.11 50.03 14.50
CA PRO A 176 -22.09 51.12 14.57
C PRO A 176 -21.50 52.51 14.33
N GLU A 177 -20.18 52.67 14.42
CA GLU A 177 -19.47 53.95 14.25
C GLU A 177 -18.56 53.98 13.00
N GLY A 178 -18.82 53.12 12.02
CA GLY A 178 -18.11 53.09 10.74
C GLY A 178 -17.01 52.02 10.67
N LYS A 179 -16.83 51.45 9.46
CA LYS A 179 -15.81 50.42 9.19
C LYS A 179 -14.40 50.97 9.46
N PRO A 180 -13.53 50.28 10.22
CA PRO A 180 -12.14 50.64 10.32
C PRO A 180 -11.45 50.38 8.98
N ASP A 181 -10.84 51.41 8.40
CA ASP A 181 -10.04 51.28 7.17
C ASP A 181 -8.63 50.80 7.53
N PHE A 182 -8.40 49.48 7.45
CA PHE A 182 -7.13 48.84 7.83
C PHE A 182 -5.99 49.06 6.81
N CYS A 183 -6.21 49.88 5.78
CA CYS A 183 -5.24 50.11 4.70
C CYS A 183 -4.40 51.39 4.86
N ARG A 184 -4.52 52.14 5.97
CA ARG A 184 -3.68 53.34 6.23
C ARG A 184 -3.09 53.36 7.65
N ASN A 185 -1.78 53.59 7.72
CA ASN A 185 -0.99 53.74 8.93
C ASN A 185 -1.37 55.02 9.72
N GLU A 186 -2.43 54.99 10.52
CA GLU A 186 -2.70 56.01 11.54
C GLU A 186 -2.91 55.39 12.93
N ALA A 187 -2.46 56.11 13.96
CA ALA A 187 -2.35 55.66 15.35
C ALA A 187 -3.68 55.27 16.04
N SER A 188 -4.84 55.61 15.44
CA SER A 188 -6.18 55.23 15.90
C SER A 188 -6.52 53.74 15.66
N SER A 189 -5.82 53.08 14.72
CA SER A 189 -5.97 51.65 14.43
C SER A 189 -5.40 50.76 15.55
N LEU A 190 -4.39 51.23 16.28
CA LEU A 190 -3.71 50.48 17.34
C LEU A 190 -4.56 50.36 18.61
N GLN A 191 -5.26 51.43 19.01
CA GLN A 191 -6.20 51.42 20.14
C GLN A 191 -7.39 50.48 19.87
N SER A 192 -7.90 50.49 18.64
CA SER A 192 -9.01 49.64 18.20
C SER A 192 -8.62 48.16 18.16
N LEU A 193 -7.37 47.85 17.76
CA LEU A 193 -6.82 46.50 17.75
C LEU A 193 -6.51 45.99 19.17
N GLU A 194 -6.02 46.86 20.04
CA GLU A 194 -5.79 46.57 21.46
C GLU A 194 -7.11 46.25 22.19
N GLN A 195 -8.19 46.95 21.84
CA GLN A 195 -9.53 46.72 22.38
C GLN A 195 -10.14 45.41 21.86
N LEU A 196 -9.89 45.05 20.60
CA LEU A 196 -10.26 43.75 20.01
C LEU A 196 -9.52 42.59 20.71
N MET A 197 -8.21 42.72 20.94
CA MET A 197 -7.41 41.72 21.64
C MET A 197 -7.83 41.56 23.11
N LYS A 198 -8.10 42.66 23.82
CA LYS A 198 -8.65 42.63 25.18
C LYS A 198 -10.00 41.91 25.24
N SER A 199 -10.86 42.13 24.24
CA SER A 199 -12.17 41.45 24.13
C SER A 199 -12.05 39.95 23.85
N LEU A 200 -11.12 39.54 22.98
CA LEU A 200 -10.87 38.12 22.67
C LEU A 200 -10.33 37.36 23.89
N VAL A 201 -9.38 37.94 24.63
CA VAL A 201 -8.83 37.35 25.86
C VAL A 201 -9.90 37.26 26.95
N HIS A 202 -10.73 38.29 27.10
CA HIS A 202 -11.87 38.25 28.04
C HIS A 202 -12.90 37.18 27.68
N THR A 203 -13.20 37.01 26.39
CA THR A 203 -14.17 36.03 25.89
C THR A 203 -13.65 34.60 26.10
N TYR A 204 -12.36 34.37 25.87
CA TYR A 204 -11.72 33.09 26.13
C TYR A 204 -11.69 32.76 27.63
N ALA A 205 -11.35 33.73 28.49
CA ALA A 205 -11.37 33.54 29.94
C ALA A 205 -12.79 33.25 30.48
N ALA A 206 -13.81 33.93 29.95
CA ALA A 206 -15.21 33.69 30.31
C ALA A 206 -15.69 32.30 29.86
N GLN A 207 -15.27 31.83 28.67
CA GLN A 207 -15.60 30.49 28.18
C GLN A 207 -14.91 29.39 29.00
N CYS A 208 -13.66 29.60 29.41
CA CYS A 208 -12.98 28.68 30.33
C CYS A 208 -13.67 28.63 31.71
N HIS A 209 -14.20 29.76 32.20
CA HIS A 209 -14.90 29.82 33.48
C HIS A 209 -16.27 29.11 33.42
N LEU A 210 -17.04 29.35 32.35
CA LEU A 210 -18.32 28.66 32.08
C LEU A 210 -18.13 27.14 31.90
N PHE A 211 -17.03 26.71 31.27
CA PHE A 211 -16.73 25.29 31.08
C PHE A 211 -16.34 24.60 32.40
N ALA A 212 -15.65 25.30 33.30
CA ALA A 212 -15.28 24.83 34.63
C ALA A 212 -16.49 24.72 35.59
N GLU A 213 -17.45 25.65 35.49
CA GLU A 213 -18.71 25.62 36.24
C GLU A 213 -19.61 24.43 35.84
N GLN A 214 -19.63 24.08 34.55
CA GLN A 214 -20.49 23.01 34.03
C GLN A 214 -19.98 21.59 34.29
N HIS A 215 -18.69 21.42 34.59
CA HIS A 215 -18.05 20.09 34.71
C HIS A 215 -17.51 19.78 36.12
N GLY A 216 -18.01 20.46 37.15
CA GLY A 216 -17.78 20.10 38.55
C GLY A 216 -16.36 20.35 39.07
N GLY A 217 -15.64 21.33 38.50
CA GLY A 217 -14.38 21.82 39.05
C GLY A 217 -14.59 22.61 40.34
N ILE A 218 -13.64 22.51 41.27
CA ILE A 218 -13.65 23.15 42.60
C ILE A 218 -14.02 24.64 42.48
N MET A 219 -15.02 25.09 43.26
CA MET A 219 -15.36 26.51 43.42
C MET A 219 -14.14 27.28 43.90
N TYR A 220 -13.59 28.14 43.05
CA TYR A 220 -12.57 29.12 43.45
C TYR A 220 -13.28 30.38 43.95
N THR A 221 -13.29 30.58 45.28
CA THR A 221 -13.76 31.81 45.92
C THR A 221 -12.67 32.90 45.89
N ALA A 222 -12.22 33.29 44.69
CA ALA A 222 -11.25 34.36 44.53
C ALA A 222 -11.91 35.52 43.77
N THR A 223 -11.98 36.70 44.40
CA THR A 223 -12.35 37.94 43.72
C THR A 223 -11.27 38.32 42.69
N PRO A 224 -11.58 39.16 41.67
CA PRO A 224 -10.66 39.51 40.58
C PRO A 224 -9.30 40.07 41.04
N GLU A 225 -9.25 40.70 42.21
CA GLU A 225 -8.02 41.22 42.84
C GLU A 225 -7.07 40.11 43.29
N ASN A 226 -7.59 38.93 43.67
CA ASN A 226 -6.78 37.76 44.00
C ASN A 226 -6.26 37.05 42.75
N GLY A 227 -6.89 37.20 41.58
CA GLY A 227 -6.38 36.65 40.32
C GLY A 227 -5.07 37.31 39.89
N SER A 228 -4.97 38.63 40.06
CA SER A 228 -3.72 39.38 39.83
C SER A 228 -2.63 38.98 40.82
N GLN A 229 -2.96 38.84 42.12
CA GLN A 229 -1.99 38.43 43.13
C GLN A 229 -1.58 36.96 43.02
N ILE A 230 -2.46 36.07 42.56
CA ILE A 230 -2.14 34.66 42.29
C ILE A 230 -1.34 34.54 40.99
N ILE A 231 -1.59 35.36 39.96
CA ILE A 231 -0.71 35.42 38.78
C ILE A 231 0.67 35.95 39.17
N SER A 232 0.75 37.01 39.99
CA SER A 232 2.02 37.50 40.52
C SER A 232 2.72 36.48 41.44
N SER A 233 1.98 35.77 42.29
CA SER A 233 2.52 34.71 43.16
C SER A 233 2.90 33.44 42.37
N CYS A 234 2.15 33.07 41.33
CA CYS A 234 2.51 31.98 40.42
C CYS A 234 3.67 32.36 39.52
N VAL A 235 3.88 33.65 39.21
CA VAL A 235 5.08 34.16 38.53
C VAL A 235 6.27 34.21 39.50
N GLU A 236 6.06 34.55 40.77
CA GLU A 236 7.09 34.55 41.83
C GLU A 236 7.40 33.15 42.40
N HIS A 237 6.54 32.15 42.18
CA HIS A 237 6.74 30.74 42.57
C HIS A 237 6.78 29.78 41.38
N MET A 238 6.79 30.28 40.15
CA MET A 238 7.30 29.54 38.99
C MET A 238 8.82 29.45 39.14
N ASP A 239 9.21 28.51 40.00
CA ASP A 239 10.48 27.82 40.11
C ASP A 239 11.65 28.54 39.41
N ASP A 240 12.61 29.05 40.20
CA ASP A 240 13.91 29.60 39.78
C ASP A 240 14.70 28.70 38.80
N ASN A 241 14.22 27.49 38.54
CA ASN A 241 14.70 26.53 37.56
C ASN A 241 14.12 26.67 36.14
N ILE A 242 12.97 27.34 35.95
CA ILE A 242 12.37 27.57 34.63
C ILE A 242 13.04 28.77 33.95
N VAL A 243 13.33 29.84 34.71
CA VAL A 243 14.02 31.04 34.20
C VAL A 243 15.49 30.74 33.85
N LYS A 244 16.17 29.89 34.62
CA LYS A 244 17.57 29.48 34.32
C LYS A 244 17.75 28.58 33.09
N LYS A 245 16.66 28.05 32.51
CA LYS A 245 16.71 27.29 31.24
C LYS A 245 16.27 28.10 30.02
N THR A 246 15.77 29.31 30.22
CA THR A 246 15.34 30.22 29.14
C THR A 246 16.38 31.29 28.78
N ASP A 247 17.52 31.34 29.45
CA ASP A 247 18.63 32.30 29.20
C ASP A 247 19.39 32.11 27.86
N LYS A 248 18.82 31.45 26.85
CA LYS A 248 19.52 31.21 25.57
C LYS A 248 18.80 31.61 24.29
N VAL A 249 17.57 32.14 24.34
CA VAL A 249 16.90 32.60 23.10
C VAL A 249 16.51 34.06 23.21
N THR A 250 17.37 34.89 22.64
CA THR A 250 17.14 36.32 22.41
C THR A 250 16.91 36.56 20.90
N GLU A 251 15.80 37.26 20.60
CA GLU A 251 15.40 37.89 19.32
C GLU A 251 15.30 37.04 18.03
N PHE A 252 14.09 37.09 17.41
CA PHE A 252 13.72 36.45 16.14
C PHE A 252 13.59 37.50 15.03
N LEU A 253 14.12 37.24 13.83
CA LEU A 253 13.93 38.07 12.64
C LEU A 253 13.20 37.27 11.53
N TYR A 254 12.06 37.80 11.07
CA TYR A 254 11.32 37.32 9.91
C TYR A 254 11.40 38.39 8.81
N PHE A 255 11.88 38.05 7.62
CA PHE A 255 11.98 38.98 6.49
C PHE A 255 10.79 38.78 5.56
N SER A 256 9.95 39.79 5.39
CA SER A 256 8.92 39.83 4.34
C SER A 256 9.12 41.04 3.42
N SER A 257 9.43 40.74 2.16
CA SER A 257 9.22 41.54 0.94
C SER A 257 9.97 42.86 0.66
N ASP A 258 10.76 43.45 1.56
CA ASP A 258 11.48 44.72 1.24
C ASP A 258 13.02 44.59 1.26
N GLU A 259 13.66 44.85 0.12
CA GLU A 259 15.11 44.68 -0.10
C GLU A 259 15.98 45.69 0.67
N SER A 260 15.38 46.77 1.17
CA SER A 260 16.09 47.96 1.62
C SER A 260 16.47 48.01 3.12
N GLU A 261 15.94 47.10 3.95
CA GLU A 261 16.22 47.07 5.41
C GLU A 261 17.04 45.83 5.88
N LEU A 262 17.43 44.94 4.96
CA LEU A 262 17.86 43.55 5.28
C LEU A 262 19.03 43.39 6.26
N PHE A 263 19.85 44.42 6.53
CA PHE A 263 21.06 44.27 7.35
C PHE A 263 21.43 45.55 8.15
N THR A 264 20.47 46.19 8.82
CA THR A 264 20.79 47.20 9.85
C THR A 264 21.21 46.50 11.16
N PRO A 265 22.17 47.06 11.93
CA PRO A 265 22.84 46.35 13.03
C PRO A 265 21.89 46.17 14.22
N TYR A 266 21.34 44.97 14.36
CA TYR A 266 20.73 44.51 15.61
C TYR A 266 21.84 43.85 16.45
N GLU A 267 22.21 44.55 17.52
CA GLU A 267 23.28 44.19 18.46
C GLU A 267 23.17 42.73 18.96
N GLU A 268 24.30 42.02 18.91
CA GLU A 268 24.80 40.89 19.73
C GLU A 268 23.84 39.77 20.23
N THR A 269 22.56 39.76 19.88
CA THR A 269 21.55 38.93 20.58
C THR A 269 20.88 37.89 19.69
N ILE A 270 20.90 38.06 18.36
CA ILE A 270 20.20 37.17 17.42
C ILE A 270 20.90 35.81 17.36
N ASN A 271 20.18 34.77 17.74
CA ASN A 271 20.65 33.38 17.71
C ASN A 271 19.90 32.51 16.69
N LEU A 272 18.80 32.98 16.09
CA LEU A 272 18.01 32.25 15.09
C LEU A 272 17.62 33.18 13.96
N ILE A 273 17.89 32.75 12.74
CA ILE A 273 17.46 33.41 11.51
C ILE A 273 16.64 32.42 10.70
N VAL A 274 15.40 32.80 10.36
CA VAL A 274 14.55 32.08 9.41
C VAL A 274 14.19 33.03 8.29
N CYS A 275 14.62 32.72 7.08
CA CYS A 275 14.38 33.54 5.90
C CYS A 275 13.56 32.76 4.88
N GLU A 276 12.39 33.30 4.54
CA GLU A 276 11.55 32.82 3.44
C GLU A 276 11.34 33.95 2.44
N VAL A 277 12.41 34.33 1.76
CA VAL A 277 12.38 35.45 0.81
C VAL A 277 12.77 34.96 -0.59
N PRO A 278 11.80 34.82 -1.51
CA PRO A 278 12.06 34.34 -2.88
C PRO A 278 13.04 35.21 -3.67
N ARG A 279 13.13 36.50 -3.32
CA ARG A 279 13.92 37.52 -4.02
C ARG A 279 15.34 37.72 -3.48
N VAL A 280 15.72 37.05 -2.39
CA VAL A 280 17.10 37.18 -1.89
C VAL A 280 18.05 36.58 -2.92
N THR A 281 18.86 37.43 -3.55
CA THR A 281 19.82 37.04 -4.59
C THR A 281 21.19 36.70 -4.02
N THR A 282 21.62 37.43 -2.99
CA THR A 282 22.93 37.26 -2.36
C THR A 282 22.85 37.59 -0.86
N LEU A 283 23.69 36.93 -0.07
CA LEU A 283 23.99 37.36 1.29
C LEU A 283 25.34 38.11 1.28
N ARG A 284 25.52 39.03 2.23
CA ARG A 284 26.79 39.76 2.37
C ARG A 284 27.94 38.80 2.70
N THR A 285 29.15 39.13 2.25
CA THR A 285 30.34 38.31 2.48
C THR A 285 30.76 38.24 3.96
N ASP A 286 30.39 39.25 4.75
CA ASP A 286 30.63 39.34 6.20
C ASP A 286 29.46 38.79 7.04
N PHE A 287 28.45 38.16 6.44
CA PHE A 287 27.21 37.72 7.11
C PHE A 287 27.45 36.97 8.43
N TYR A 288 28.32 35.95 8.43
CA TYR A 288 28.61 35.16 9.62
C TYR A 288 29.38 35.93 10.70
N SER A 289 30.17 36.92 10.29
CA SER A 289 30.88 37.81 11.23
C SER A 289 29.92 38.83 11.85
N PHE A 290 28.85 39.16 11.14
CA PHE A 290 27.78 40.05 11.61
C PHE A 290 26.86 39.38 12.64
N PHE A 291 26.70 38.05 12.57
CA PHE A 291 25.89 37.26 13.51
C PHE A 291 26.76 36.26 14.31
N PRO A 292 27.65 36.72 15.20
CA PRO A 292 28.59 35.86 15.92
C PRO A 292 27.91 34.90 16.92
N ASN A 293 26.67 35.20 17.33
CA ASN A 293 25.88 34.41 18.28
C ASN A 293 24.84 33.49 17.62
N LEU A 294 24.85 33.40 16.29
CA LEU A 294 23.93 32.58 15.52
C LEU A 294 24.07 31.10 15.91
N GLN A 295 22.96 30.50 16.31
CA GLN A 295 22.80 29.08 16.64
C GLN A 295 22.02 28.32 15.57
N TYR A 296 21.06 28.98 14.95
CA TYR A 296 20.15 28.36 13.98
C TYR A 296 20.00 29.25 12.74
N LEU A 297 20.28 28.70 11.56
CA LEU A 297 20.07 29.38 10.29
C LEU A 297 19.18 28.52 9.39
N GLU A 298 18.00 29.02 9.04
CA GLU A 298 17.08 28.38 8.10
C GLU A 298 16.78 29.32 6.93
N LEU A 299 17.10 28.88 5.72
CA LEU A 299 16.75 29.55 4.48
C LEU A 299 15.84 28.62 3.68
N GLN A 300 14.63 29.08 3.39
CA GLN A 300 13.62 28.33 2.67
C GLN A 300 13.08 29.13 1.49
N SER A 301 12.80 28.46 0.38
CA SER A 301 12.17 29.08 -0.80
C SER A 301 12.95 30.28 -1.35
N CYS A 302 14.28 30.32 -1.17
CA CYS A 302 15.14 31.36 -1.73
C CYS A 302 15.49 31.03 -3.19
N GLU A 303 14.53 31.27 -4.09
CA GLU A 303 14.62 30.87 -5.50
C GLU A 303 15.71 31.61 -6.29
N GLN A 304 16.23 32.72 -5.77
CA GLN A 304 17.28 33.52 -6.42
C GLN A 304 18.65 33.43 -5.73
N LEU A 305 18.74 32.80 -4.56
CA LEU A 305 19.99 32.70 -3.80
C LEU A 305 20.86 31.59 -4.39
N LYS A 306 21.90 31.97 -5.12
CA LYS A 306 22.80 31.03 -5.81
C LYS A 306 23.88 30.42 -4.93
N GLN A 307 24.33 31.14 -3.90
CA GLN A 307 25.45 30.73 -3.07
C GLN A 307 25.34 31.32 -1.66
N LEU A 308 25.87 30.59 -0.69
CA LEU A 308 26.15 31.12 0.63
C LEU A 308 27.57 31.70 0.65
N PRO A 309 27.83 32.75 1.46
CA PRO A 309 29.19 33.25 1.65
C PRO A 309 30.06 32.20 2.35
N ASP A 310 31.37 32.30 2.22
CA ASP A 310 32.32 31.51 3.01
C ASP A 310 32.47 32.09 4.43
N GLY A 311 33.11 31.33 5.33
CA GLY A 311 33.38 31.78 6.70
C GLY A 311 32.31 31.34 7.69
N ILE A 312 31.47 30.37 7.33
CA ILE A 312 30.47 29.79 8.24
C ILE A 312 31.13 29.10 9.44
N SER A 313 32.37 28.63 9.29
CA SER A 313 33.17 28.07 10.38
C SER A 313 33.46 29.08 11.50
N LYS A 314 33.35 30.40 11.21
CA LYS A 314 33.54 31.47 12.19
C LYS A 314 32.33 31.64 13.12
N CYS A 315 31.15 31.13 12.75
CA CYS A 315 29.99 31.11 13.65
C CYS A 315 30.17 30.01 14.71
N LEU A 316 30.91 30.32 15.77
CA LEU A 316 31.30 29.37 16.83
C LEU A 316 30.12 28.76 17.59
N ARG A 317 28.91 29.29 17.44
CA ARG A 317 27.70 28.83 18.12
C ARG A 317 26.68 28.17 17.20
N LEU A 318 26.95 28.08 15.89
CA LEU A 318 25.98 27.55 14.93
C LEU A 318 25.78 26.06 15.14
N GLU A 319 24.61 25.66 15.66
CA GLU A 319 24.22 24.28 15.94
C GLU A 319 23.45 23.67 14.76
N MET A 320 22.73 24.46 13.98
CA MET A 320 21.90 23.97 12.88
C MET A 320 21.91 24.90 11.67
N LEU A 321 22.11 24.30 10.49
CA LEU A 321 21.92 24.93 9.18
C LEU A 321 20.86 24.18 8.39
N SER A 322 19.83 24.88 7.91
CA SER A 322 18.75 24.35 7.08
C SER A 322 18.64 25.18 5.80
N LEU A 323 18.75 24.53 4.65
CA LEU A 323 18.62 25.12 3.32
C LEU A 323 17.62 24.27 2.54
N LYS A 324 16.46 24.84 2.22
CA LYS A 324 15.38 24.12 1.55
C LYS A 324 14.89 24.89 0.33
N ASN A 325 14.60 24.16 -0.75
CA ASN A 325 13.93 24.69 -1.94
C ASN A 325 14.55 26.02 -2.41
N SER A 326 15.86 26.04 -2.57
CA SER A 326 16.62 27.25 -2.91
C SER A 326 17.48 27.01 -4.14
N ALA A 327 17.82 28.07 -4.87
CA ALA A 327 18.66 27.95 -6.06
C ALA A 327 20.17 27.79 -5.75
N VAL A 328 20.52 27.37 -4.53
CA VAL A 328 21.91 27.26 -4.09
C VAL A 328 22.62 26.18 -4.89
N GLU A 329 23.70 26.56 -5.57
CA GLU A 329 24.52 25.70 -6.43
C GLU A 329 25.77 25.17 -5.72
N ALA A 330 26.22 25.83 -4.64
CA ALA A 330 27.38 25.41 -3.87
C ALA A 330 27.21 25.72 -2.37
N LEU A 331 27.74 24.82 -1.53
CA LEU A 331 27.84 25.00 -0.09
C LEU A 331 29.20 25.65 0.26
N PRO A 332 29.31 26.41 1.38
CA PRO A 332 30.57 27.01 1.82
C PRO A 332 31.67 25.97 1.98
N ALA A 333 32.89 26.29 1.54
CA ALA A 333 34.01 25.33 1.56
C ALA A 333 34.39 24.89 2.98
N ASP A 334 34.18 25.78 3.96
CA ASP A 334 34.49 25.57 5.38
C ASP A 334 33.29 25.04 6.19
N LEU A 335 32.21 24.59 5.54
CA LEU A 335 30.97 24.14 6.20
C LEU A 335 31.21 22.99 7.19
N PHE A 336 31.92 21.94 6.76
CA PHE A 336 32.25 20.80 7.64
C PHE A 336 33.40 21.11 8.62
N GLN A 337 33.93 22.33 8.61
CA GLN A 337 34.89 22.82 9.60
C GLN A 337 34.21 23.59 10.75
N SER A 338 32.89 23.76 10.72
CA SER A 338 32.16 24.43 11.80
C SER A 338 32.25 23.64 13.11
N PRO A 339 32.77 24.25 14.20
CA PRO A 339 33.10 23.54 15.43
C PRO A 339 31.88 23.15 16.29
N SER A 340 30.71 23.72 16.00
CA SER A 340 29.49 23.51 16.80
C SER A 340 28.31 22.95 16.00
N LEU A 341 28.46 22.74 14.69
CA LEU A 341 27.35 22.33 13.82
C LEU A 341 26.92 20.89 14.12
N LEU A 342 25.73 20.72 14.70
CA LEU A 342 25.17 19.42 15.05
C LEU A 342 24.32 18.84 13.92
N ARG A 343 23.60 19.71 13.20
CA ARG A 343 22.61 19.32 12.18
C ARG A 343 22.77 20.14 10.90
N LEU A 344 22.87 19.45 9.77
CA LEU A 344 22.91 20.08 8.45
C LEU A 344 21.81 19.50 7.57
N HIS A 345 20.85 20.33 7.20
CA HIS A 345 19.73 19.95 6.35
C HIS A 345 19.77 20.72 5.04
N CYS A 346 20.12 20.05 3.95
CA CYS A 346 20.07 20.58 2.59
C CYS A 346 19.09 19.73 1.79
N VAL A 347 17.99 20.35 1.33
CA VAL A 347 16.93 19.67 0.59
C VAL A 347 16.52 20.51 -0.62
N ASP A 348 16.35 19.88 -1.78
CA ASP A 348 15.89 20.55 -3.00
C ASP A 348 16.79 21.74 -3.38
N LEU A 349 18.10 21.49 -3.50
CA LEU A 349 19.09 22.47 -3.98
C LEU A 349 19.77 21.97 -5.26
N LYS A 350 20.63 22.79 -5.87
CA LYS A 350 21.35 22.46 -7.11
C LYS A 350 22.82 22.07 -6.86
N VAL A 351 23.09 21.41 -5.73
CA VAL A 351 24.43 21.38 -5.13
C VAL A 351 25.49 20.48 -5.77
N GLN A 352 25.29 19.34 -6.42
CA GLN A 352 26.33 18.52 -7.09
C GLN A 352 27.58 18.02 -6.30
N ILE A 353 28.33 18.86 -5.60
CA ILE A 353 29.58 18.54 -4.89
C ILE A 353 29.49 19.01 -3.43
N LEU A 354 29.94 18.15 -2.51
CA LEU A 354 30.06 18.48 -1.10
C LEU A 354 31.48 18.98 -0.76
N PRO A 355 31.63 19.86 0.24
CA PRO A 355 32.95 20.25 0.74
C PRO A 355 33.78 19.04 1.19
N THR A 356 35.08 19.08 0.95
CA THR A 356 36.01 17.97 1.23
C THR A 356 36.81 18.17 2.51
N THR A 357 36.80 19.35 3.12
CA THR A 357 37.52 19.64 4.36
C THR A 357 36.62 19.48 5.58
N VAL A 358 36.91 18.49 6.44
CA VAL A 358 36.13 18.15 7.64
C VAL A 358 36.98 18.36 8.89
N ILE A 359 36.42 18.95 9.95
CA ILE A 359 37.06 18.98 11.28
C ILE A 359 36.89 17.62 11.98
N ASP A 360 37.96 17.12 12.59
CA ASP A 360 37.96 15.84 13.32
C ASP A 360 38.38 16.06 14.78
N PRO A 361 37.54 15.71 15.79
CA PRO A 361 36.21 15.12 15.66
C PRO A 361 35.15 16.13 15.18
N SER A 362 34.32 15.70 14.22
CA SER A 362 33.18 16.51 13.79
C SER A 362 32.03 16.46 14.81
N PRO A 363 31.39 17.59 15.14
CA PRO A 363 30.20 17.64 16.00
C PRO A 363 28.93 17.12 15.32
N ILE A 364 28.91 16.96 13.99
CA ILE A 364 27.70 16.64 13.23
C ILE A 364 27.15 15.27 13.64
N THR A 365 25.86 15.25 13.99
CA THR A 365 25.08 14.05 14.36
C THR A 365 24.00 13.71 13.34
N GLU A 366 23.50 14.71 12.59
CA GLU A 366 22.46 14.57 11.60
C GLU A 366 22.82 15.30 10.30
N LEU A 367 22.85 14.56 9.19
CA LEU A 367 23.19 15.06 7.87
C LEU A 367 22.10 14.67 6.87
N ILE A 368 21.31 15.65 6.44
CA ILE A 368 20.27 15.49 5.42
C ILE A 368 20.74 16.21 4.16
N LEU A 369 20.94 15.44 3.09
CA LEU A 369 21.42 15.89 1.80
C LEU A 369 20.52 15.32 0.69
N ALA A 370 19.24 15.66 0.72
CA ALA A 370 18.23 15.05 -0.14
C ALA A 370 17.97 15.90 -1.40
N ASN A 371 17.92 15.26 -2.57
CA ASN A 371 17.66 15.91 -3.85
C ASN A 371 18.59 17.11 -4.12
N LEU A 372 19.91 16.86 -4.10
CA LEU A 372 20.96 17.86 -4.30
C LEU A 372 21.73 17.66 -5.62
N LEU A 373 21.33 16.71 -6.47
CA LEU A 373 22.04 16.30 -7.68
C LEU A 373 23.46 15.75 -7.42
N LEU A 374 23.73 15.21 -6.23
CA LEU A 374 25.03 14.61 -5.92
C LEU A 374 25.28 13.36 -6.77
N THR A 375 26.40 13.34 -7.50
CA THR A 375 26.84 12.16 -8.27
C THR A 375 27.78 11.27 -7.48
N SER A 376 28.41 11.81 -6.43
CA SER A 376 29.27 11.09 -5.52
C SER A 376 29.21 11.68 -4.11
N VAL A 377 29.64 10.88 -3.13
CA VAL A 377 29.88 11.32 -1.75
C VAL A 377 31.39 11.31 -1.53
N PRO A 378 32.03 12.40 -1.07
CA PRO A 378 33.46 12.43 -0.85
C PRO A 378 33.86 11.56 0.34
N LYS A 379 35.07 11.01 0.32
CA LYS A 379 35.58 10.09 1.35
C LYS A 379 35.60 10.72 2.74
N GLU A 380 35.74 12.04 2.82
CA GLU A 380 35.84 12.80 4.06
C GLU A 380 34.52 12.82 4.85
N VAL A 381 33.37 12.51 4.22
CA VAL A 381 32.11 12.25 4.95
C VAL A 381 32.29 11.09 5.94
N GLY A 382 33.20 10.13 5.67
CA GLY A 382 33.58 9.08 6.62
C GLY A 382 34.19 9.59 7.92
N ASN A 383 34.73 10.82 7.95
CA ASN A 383 35.33 11.43 9.14
C ASN A 383 34.30 12.09 10.07
N LEU A 384 33.00 12.08 9.71
CA LEU A 384 31.91 12.55 10.58
C LEU A 384 31.61 11.52 11.68
N SER A 385 32.58 11.29 12.56
CA SER A 385 32.60 10.18 13.53
C SER A 385 31.42 10.16 14.54
N ASN A 386 30.71 11.29 14.70
CA ASN A 386 29.53 11.40 15.54
C ASN A 386 28.19 11.22 14.80
N LEU A 387 28.21 11.00 13.48
CA LEU A 387 27.01 10.94 12.66
C LEU A 387 26.12 9.74 13.02
N GLU A 388 24.86 10.00 13.36
CA GLU A 388 23.86 8.99 13.68
C GLU A 388 22.81 8.84 12.57
N TYR A 389 22.56 9.90 11.80
CA TYR A 389 21.54 9.94 10.75
C TYR A 389 22.11 10.54 9.45
N LEU A 390 22.08 9.75 8.38
CA LEU A 390 22.51 10.17 7.04
C LEU A 390 21.38 9.93 6.03
N ASN A 391 20.91 11.01 5.41
CA ASN A 391 19.93 10.96 4.33
C ASN A 391 20.54 11.49 3.03
N LEU A 392 20.62 10.63 2.03
CA LEU A 392 21.14 10.91 0.69
C LEU A 392 20.08 10.65 -0.40
N ASN A 393 18.80 10.62 -0.02
CA ASN A 393 17.70 10.30 -0.92
C ASN A 393 17.66 11.18 -2.17
N SER A 394 17.22 10.59 -3.27
CA SER A 394 16.92 11.28 -4.52
C SER A 394 18.11 12.01 -5.13
N ASN A 395 19.32 11.49 -4.89
CA ASN A 395 20.53 11.88 -5.61
C ASN A 395 20.90 10.82 -6.67
N PRO A 396 21.48 11.23 -7.81
CA PRO A 396 21.96 10.34 -8.87
C PRO A 396 23.28 9.63 -8.46
N LEU A 397 23.28 8.92 -7.33
CA LEU A 397 24.44 8.19 -6.81
C LEU A 397 24.54 6.79 -7.43
N GLU A 398 25.71 6.45 -7.95
CA GLU A 398 26.02 5.10 -8.45
C GLU A 398 26.92 4.29 -7.51
N MET A 399 27.68 4.98 -6.65
CA MET A 399 28.64 4.38 -5.72
C MET A 399 28.69 5.12 -4.40
N LEU A 400 29.26 4.48 -3.37
CA LEU A 400 29.55 5.08 -2.07
C LEU A 400 31.02 4.84 -1.70
N PRO A 401 31.71 5.81 -1.05
CA PRO A 401 33.10 5.66 -0.66
C PRO A 401 33.26 4.64 0.47
N MET A 402 34.38 3.91 0.49
CA MET A 402 34.66 2.87 1.48
C MET A 402 34.87 3.43 2.89
N GLU A 403 35.19 4.71 3.01
CA GLU A 403 35.42 5.44 4.25
C GLU A 403 34.14 5.60 5.08
N LEU A 404 32.94 5.43 4.50
CA LEU A 404 31.69 5.43 5.29
C LEU A 404 31.68 4.35 6.39
N LYS A 405 32.49 3.28 6.25
CA LYS A 405 32.66 2.27 7.31
C LYS A 405 33.14 2.84 8.66
N LEU A 406 33.74 4.04 8.65
CA LEU A 406 34.22 4.73 9.85
C LEU A 406 33.08 5.35 10.68
N LEU A 407 31.87 5.47 10.11
CA LEU A 407 30.67 6.00 10.77
C LEU A 407 30.06 4.99 11.74
N THR A 408 30.81 4.66 12.78
CA THR A 408 30.47 3.61 13.75
C THR A 408 29.21 3.89 14.57
N LYS A 409 28.79 5.16 14.69
CA LYS A 409 27.56 5.59 15.38
C LYS A 409 26.33 5.69 14.48
N LEU A 410 26.47 5.43 13.18
CA LEU A 410 25.38 5.60 12.22
C LEU A 410 24.26 4.58 12.48
N LYS A 411 23.04 5.07 12.76
CA LYS A 411 21.83 4.28 13.02
C LYS A 411 20.89 4.28 11.84
N THR A 412 20.81 5.37 11.07
CA THR A 412 19.88 5.50 9.94
C THR A 412 20.61 5.93 8.69
N LEU A 413 20.42 5.17 7.61
CA LEU A 413 20.95 5.45 6.29
C LEU A 413 19.83 5.38 5.25
N LEU A 414 19.52 6.52 4.65
CA LEU A 414 18.51 6.64 3.60
C LEU A 414 19.19 6.88 2.24
N LEU A 415 18.99 5.95 1.31
CA LEU A 415 19.60 5.91 -0.02
C LEU A 415 18.53 5.60 -1.08
N CYS A 416 17.31 6.11 -0.92
CA CYS A 416 16.28 5.96 -1.95
C CYS A 416 16.72 6.68 -3.23
N GLY A 417 16.57 6.05 -4.39
CA GLY A 417 16.89 6.67 -5.67
C GLY A 417 15.89 7.77 -6.05
N ILE A 418 16.09 8.38 -7.21
CA ILE A 418 15.12 9.31 -7.77
C ILE A 418 13.86 8.51 -8.18
N PRO A 419 12.68 8.80 -7.59
CA PRO A 419 11.48 8.02 -7.83
C PRO A 419 10.99 8.20 -9.27
N TRP A 420 10.51 7.12 -9.87
CA TRP A 420 9.70 7.17 -11.10
C TRP A 420 8.21 7.14 -10.73
N ILE A 421 7.34 7.09 -11.74
CA ILE A 421 5.89 7.15 -11.51
C ILE A 421 5.40 5.80 -11.02
N VAL A 422 4.87 5.77 -9.80
CA VAL A 422 4.27 4.57 -9.22
C VAL A 422 2.76 4.72 -9.26
N THR A 423 2.10 3.97 -10.15
CA THR A 423 0.63 3.84 -10.15
C THR A 423 0.24 2.55 -9.46
N ALA A 424 -0.80 2.62 -8.61
CA ALA A 424 -1.30 1.45 -7.88
C ALA A 424 -2.07 0.48 -8.80
N ASP A 425 -2.59 0.99 -9.92
CA ASP A 425 -3.46 0.26 -10.84
C ASP A 425 -2.93 0.35 -12.27
N SER A 426 -2.75 -0.80 -12.92
CA SER A 426 -2.34 -0.92 -14.32
C SER A 426 -3.42 -0.47 -15.32
N LYS A 427 -4.60 -0.07 -14.84
CA LYS A 427 -5.73 0.42 -15.64
C LYS A 427 -5.91 1.94 -15.56
N VAL A 428 -5.04 2.65 -14.83
CA VAL A 428 -5.15 4.10 -14.69
C VAL A 428 -4.47 4.75 -15.88
N GLU A 429 -5.28 5.38 -16.73
CA GLU A 429 -4.81 6.38 -17.69
C GLU A 429 -4.22 7.56 -16.91
N MET A 430 -3.03 8.00 -17.30
CA MET A 430 -2.37 9.16 -16.70
C MET A 430 -2.43 10.33 -17.67
N PRO A 431 -3.39 11.25 -17.52
CA PRO A 431 -3.46 12.44 -18.33
C PRO A 431 -2.30 13.40 -18.04
N LEU A 432 -1.95 14.22 -19.03
CA LEU A 432 -0.81 15.14 -18.96
C LEU A 432 -0.85 16.08 -17.75
N ASN A 433 -2.03 16.54 -17.34
CA ASN A 433 -2.18 17.39 -16.15
C ASN A 433 -1.77 16.67 -14.86
N GLN A 434 -2.15 15.39 -14.70
CA GLN A 434 -1.73 14.57 -13.56
C GLN A 434 -0.23 14.29 -13.61
N PHE A 435 0.34 14.07 -14.79
CA PHE A 435 1.78 13.95 -14.96
C PHE A 435 2.49 15.25 -14.55
N GLU A 436 1.98 16.41 -14.96
CA GLU A 436 2.51 17.71 -14.52
C GLU A 436 2.40 17.91 -13.00
N ASP A 437 1.30 17.50 -12.38
CA ASP A 437 1.12 17.56 -10.92
C ASP A 437 2.06 16.59 -10.19
N PHE A 438 2.30 15.41 -10.76
CA PHE A 438 3.34 14.51 -10.30
C PHE A 438 4.73 15.16 -10.36
N LEU A 439 5.05 15.88 -11.44
CA LEU A 439 6.32 16.62 -11.56
C LEU A 439 6.42 17.84 -10.63
N LYS A 440 5.30 18.41 -10.19
CA LYS A 440 5.27 19.46 -9.15
C LYS A 440 5.58 18.87 -7.78
N THR A 441 4.99 17.72 -7.46
CA THR A 441 5.16 17.05 -6.16
C THR A 441 6.50 16.32 -6.05
N ASN A 442 7.05 15.80 -7.15
CA ASN A 442 8.33 15.10 -7.20
C ASN A 442 9.40 15.97 -7.88
N SER A 443 9.94 16.91 -7.11
CA SER A 443 10.99 17.84 -7.54
C SER A 443 12.24 17.13 -8.08
N SER A 444 12.55 15.91 -7.65
CA SER A 444 13.83 15.24 -7.96
C SER A 444 14.01 14.85 -9.42
N LEU A 445 12.98 14.25 -10.05
CA LEU A 445 13.01 13.97 -11.50
C LEU A 445 13.14 15.26 -12.30
N ARG A 446 12.39 16.29 -11.90
CA ARG A 446 12.41 17.61 -12.53
C ARG A 446 13.78 18.27 -12.39
N HIS A 447 14.43 18.16 -11.22
CA HIS A 447 15.77 18.71 -10.98
C HIS A 447 16.82 18.03 -11.86
N TYR A 448 16.73 16.71 -12.04
CA TYR A 448 17.73 15.96 -12.81
C TYR A 448 17.54 16.05 -14.33
N LEU A 449 16.32 15.85 -14.85
CA LEU A 449 16.06 15.82 -16.29
C LEU A 449 15.55 17.17 -16.86
N GLY A 450 14.93 18.00 -16.03
CA GLY A 450 14.25 19.22 -16.48
C GLY A 450 12.82 18.96 -16.94
N LYS A 451 11.91 19.91 -16.68
CA LYS A 451 10.48 19.80 -17.03
C LYS A 451 10.28 19.57 -18.53
N GLU A 452 10.95 20.35 -19.39
CA GLU A 452 10.77 20.28 -20.84
C GLU A 452 11.10 18.90 -21.41
N LYS A 453 12.20 18.28 -20.97
CA LYS A 453 12.58 16.93 -21.43
C LYS A 453 11.59 15.86 -20.95
N LEU A 454 11.05 16.02 -19.74
CA LEU A 454 10.04 15.09 -19.20
C LEU A 454 8.72 15.19 -19.95
N ILE A 455 8.29 16.39 -20.31
CA ILE A 455 7.10 16.61 -21.14
C ILE A 455 7.32 16.10 -22.57
N ALA A 456 8.52 16.29 -23.13
CA ALA A 456 8.87 15.69 -24.42
C ALA A 456 8.82 14.16 -24.38
N LEU A 457 9.35 13.54 -23.31
CA LEU A 457 9.25 12.09 -23.10
C LEU A 457 7.79 11.63 -22.96
N PHE A 458 6.94 12.38 -22.25
CA PHE A 458 5.52 12.06 -22.18
C PHE A 458 4.90 11.98 -23.59
N HIS A 459 5.13 13.00 -24.43
CA HIS A 459 4.60 13.01 -25.79
C HIS A 459 5.26 11.97 -26.73
N GLU A 460 6.47 11.50 -26.42
CA GLU A 460 7.13 10.42 -27.16
C GLU A 460 6.43 9.08 -26.93
N PHE A 461 5.99 8.82 -25.70
CA PHE A 461 5.29 7.59 -25.32
C PHE A 461 3.76 7.64 -25.48
N ASP A 462 3.17 8.83 -25.65
CA ASP A 462 1.75 9.03 -26.03
C ASP A 462 1.58 8.73 -27.52
N HIS A 463 1.43 7.46 -27.87
CA HIS A 463 1.43 7.01 -29.27
C HIS A 463 0.15 7.41 -30.01
N ASN A 464 -0.97 7.48 -29.31
CA ASN A 464 -2.27 7.86 -29.87
C ASN A 464 -2.51 9.39 -29.88
N LYS A 465 -1.62 10.17 -29.24
CA LYS A 465 -1.63 11.64 -29.15
C LYS A 465 -2.87 12.21 -28.48
N ASN A 466 -3.47 11.48 -27.54
CA ASN A 466 -4.65 11.92 -26.80
C ASN A 466 -4.30 12.72 -25.52
N SER A 467 -3.01 13.01 -25.29
CA SER A 467 -2.50 13.67 -24.07
C SER A 467 -2.71 12.86 -22.79
N GLN A 468 -2.74 11.54 -22.92
CA GLN A 468 -2.85 10.58 -21.82
C GLN A 468 -1.96 9.37 -22.10
N LEU A 469 -1.31 8.86 -21.07
CA LEU A 469 -0.59 7.59 -21.18
C LEU A 469 -1.46 6.48 -20.63
N ASP A 470 -1.66 5.44 -21.41
CA ASP A 470 -2.24 4.20 -20.90
C ASP A 470 -1.24 3.45 -19.98
N GLY A 471 -1.67 2.33 -19.40
CA GLY A 471 -0.82 1.55 -18.49
C GLY A 471 0.44 0.98 -19.13
N ASN A 472 0.42 0.65 -20.43
CA ASN A 472 1.58 0.10 -21.15
C ASN A 472 2.54 1.22 -21.55
N GLU A 473 2.03 2.33 -22.09
CA GLU A 473 2.79 3.52 -22.42
C GLU A 473 3.51 4.07 -21.18
N LEU A 474 2.81 4.12 -20.04
CA LEU A 474 3.40 4.51 -18.77
C LEU A 474 4.48 3.54 -18.28
N ALA A 475 4.28 2.23 -18.47
CA ALA A 475 5.30 1.24 -18.14
C ALA A 475 6.58 1.42 -18.98
N HIS A 476 6.43 1.69 -20.28
CA HIS A 476 7.56 1.98 -21.17
C HIS A 476 8.25 3.30 -20.82
N LEU A 477 7.50 4.37 -20.50
CA LEU A 477 8.06 5.62 -20.00
C LEU A 477 8.87 5.40 -18.71
N ASN A 478 8.31 4.66 -17.74
CA ASN A 478 9.01 4.33 -16.51
C ASN A 478 10.27 3.49 -16.75
N ALA A 479 10.24 2.54 -17.69
CA ALA A 479 11.43 1.79 -18.09
C ALA A 479 12.49 2.72 -18.70
N SER A 480 12.10 3.69 -19.52
CA SER A 480 13.02 4.72 -20.06
C SER A 480 13.62 5.59 -18.96
N LEU A 481 12.79 6.05 -18.01
CA LEU A 481 13.25 6.81 -16.84
C LEU A 481 14.18 5.99 -15.93
N PHE A 482 13.94 4.69 -15.79
CA PHE A 482 14.77 3.80 -14.99
C PHE A 482 16.23 3.82 -15.49
N TRP A 483 16.45 3.71 -16.80
CA TRP A 483 17.79 3.67 -17.41
C TRP A 483 18.43 5.04 -17.64
N LYS A 484 17.64 6.11 -17.79
CA LYS A 484 18.18 7.47 -17.97
C LYS A 484 18.71 8.08 -16.66
N VAL A 485 18.28 7.56 -15.51
CA VAL A 485 18.61 8.11 -14.20
C VAL A 485 19.63 7.21 -13.48
N PRO A 486 20.78 7.76 -13.02
CA PRO A 486 21.79 7.00 -12.27
C PRO A 486 21.23 6.41 -10.97
N ARG A 487 21.61 5.16 -10.69
CA ARG A 487 21.13 4.37 -9.54
C ARG A 487 22.24 3.46 -9.04
N LEU A 488 22.23 3.17 -7.74
CA LEU A 488 23.03 2.12 -7.14
C LEU A 488 22.67 0.78 -7.78
N GLY A 489 23.70 0.03 -8.20
CA GLY A 489 23.57 -1.28 -8.83
C GLY A 489 23.46 -1.27 -10.35
N ALA A 490 23.15 -0.13 -10.99
CA ALA A 490 22.94 -0.06 -12.44
C ALA A 490 24.19 -0.38 -13.26
N ALA A 491 25.37 0.06 -12.79
CA ALA A 491 26.64 -0.23 -13.45
C ALA A 491 27.12 -1.69 -13.27
N CYS A 492 26.47 -2.46 -12.39
CA CYS A 492 26.94 -3.78 -11.95
C CYS A 492 25.77 -4.78 -11.87
N ILE A 493 24.87 -4.75 -12.85
CA ILE A 493 23.72 -5.68 -12.90
C ILE A 493 24.18 -7.13 -13.01
N SER A 494 25.33 -7.38 -13.65
CA SER A 494 25.96 -8.70 -13.72
C SER A 494 26.72 -9.10 -12.44
N CYS A 495 26.93 -8.18 -11.49
CA CYS A 495 27.62 -8.48 -10.24
C CYS A 495 26.69 -9.22 -9.27
N THR A 496 26.89 -10.53 -9.19
CA THR A 496 26.08 -11.42 -8.36
C THR A 496 26.46 -11.42 -6.87
N GLU A 497 27.65 -10.89 -6.52
CA GLU A 497 28.16 -11.01 -5.14
C GLU A 497 27.37 -10.15 -4.14
N TYR A 498 27.10 -8.89 -4.50
CA TYR A 498 26.40 -7.93 -3.63
C TYR A 498 25.04 -7.47 -4.18
N GLY A 499 24.66 -7.95 -5.37
CA GLY A 499 23.37 -7.68 -5.99
C GLY A 499 23.09 -6.20 -6.25
N GLY A 500 24.13 -5.38 -6.41
CA GLY A 500 24.01 -3.93 -6.62
C GLY A 500 24.01 -3.08 -5.33
N ILE A 501 24.06 -3.69 -4.14
CA ILE A 501 24.19 -2.96 -2.87
C ILE A 501 25.68 -2.66 -2.60
N PRO A 502 26.09 -1.39 -2.36
CA PRO A 502 27.48 -1.07 -2.05
C PRO A 502 28.04 -1.86 -0.86
N PRO A 503 29.20 -2.55 -0.99
CA PRO A 503 29.73 -3.42 0.06
C PRO A 503 29.97 -2.73 1.41
N VAL A 504 30.29 -1.42 1.37
CA VAL A 504 30.50 -0.59 2.56
C VAL A 504 29.31 -0.60 3.51
N ILE A 505 28.08 -0.77 3.00
CA ILE A 505 26.86 -0.80 3.82
C ILE A 505 26.91 -1.97 4.80
N PHE A 506 27.42 -3.13 4.40
CA PHE A 506 27.52 -4.32 5.26
C PHE A 506 28.60 -4.21 6.35
N LEU A 507 29.36 -3.11 6.38
CA LEU A 507 30.35 -2.80 7.41
C LEU A 507 29.82 -1.84 8.49
N LEU A 508 28.61 -1.28 8.29
CA LEU A 508 27.95 -0.36 9.21
C LEU A 508 27.22 -1.13 10.32
N ASN A 509 27.96 -1.73 11.24
CA ASN A 509 27.41 -2.64 12.26
C ASN A 509 26.39 -1.98 13.23
N GLY A 510 26.44 -0.65 13.37
CA GLY A 510 25.50 0.14 14.18
C GLY A 510 24.13 0.40 13.50
N LEU A 511 24.01 0.06 12.22
CA LEU A 511 22.86 0.46 11.41
C LEU A 511 21.55 -0.23 11.85
N GLU A 512 20.53 0.57 12.10
CA GLU A 512 19.19 0.15 12.51
C GLU A 512 18.16 0.32 11.39
N THR A 513 18.31 1.32 10.54
CA THR A 513 17.36 1.63 9.45
C THR A 513 18.12 1.81 8.14
N LEU A 514 17.74 1.03 7.12
CA LEU A 514 18.30 1.10 5.77
C LEU A 514 17.19 1.20 4.74
N HIS A 515 17.18 2.28 3.96
CA HIS A 515 16.26 2.44 2.84
C HIS A 515 17.02 2.47 1.51
N LEU A 516 16.59 1.64 0.58
CA LEU A 516 17.17 1.41 -0.75
C LEU A 516 16.08 1.34 -1.83
N ASP A 517 15.00 2.11 -1.64
CA ASP A 517 13.89 2.13 -2.59
C ASP A 517 14.30 2.78 -3.92
N PHE A 518 13.67 2.44 -5.04
CA PHE A 518 13.94 3.05 -6.34
C PHE A 518 15.40 2.91 -6.82
N GLN A 519 16.04 1.77 -6.55
CA GLN A 519 17.39 1.46 -7.00
C GLN A 519 17.38 0.37 -8.09
N ALA A 520 18.57 0.01 -8.59
CA ALA A 520 18.75 -1.07 -9.55
C ALA A 520 19.30 -2.33 -8.86
N ILE A 521 18.78 -2.65 -7.67
CA ILE A 521 19.22 -3.82 -6.88
C ILE A 521 18.61 -5.09 -7.47
N THR A 522 19.46 -6.09 -7.70
CA THR A 522 19.08 -7.40 -8.27
C THR A 522 18.87 -8.48 -7.22
N SER A 523 19.61 -8.42 -6.11
CA SER A 523 19.45 -9.36 -4.99
C SER A 523 19.98 -8.75 -3.68
N VAL A 524 19.44 -9.23 -2.55
CA VAL A 524 20.04 -8.94 -1.25
C VAL A 524 21.00 -10.08 -0.90
N PRO A 525 22.31 -9.82 -0.71
CA PRO A 525 23.29 -10.88 -0.47
C PRO A 525 23.26 -11.36 0.98
N VAL A 526 23.85 -12.54 1.22
CA VAL A 526 23.96 -13.13 2.57
C VAL A 526 24.64 -12.19 3.58
N HIS A 527 25.51 -11.31 3.09
CA HIS A 527 26.23 -10.27 3.85
C HIS A 527 25.33 -9.34 4.68
N ILE A 528 24.04 -9.23 4.36
CA ILE A 528 23.06 -8.50 5.18
C ILE A 528 23.01 -9.01 6.63
N CYS A 529 23.44 -10.26 6.87
CA CYS A 529 23.57 -10.84 8.21
C CYS A 529 24.55 -10.09 9.12
N ARG A 530 25.46 -9.28 8.59
CA ARG A 530 26.40 -8.48 9.41
C ARG A 530 25.69 -7.34 10.15
N LEU A 531 24.54 -6.89 9.67
CA LEU A 531 23.77 -5.78 10.25
C LEU A 531 22.88 -6.27 11.40
N GLN A 532 23.51 -6.70 12.51
CA GLN A 532 22.82 -7.30 13.67
C GLN A 532 21.83 -6.36 14.36
N ASN A 533 22.02 -5.05 14.23
CA ASN A 533 21.15 -4.02 14.80
C ASN A 533 20.00 -3.60 13.86
N LEU A 534 19.95 -4.13 12.64
CA LEU A 534 18.97 -3.73 11.63
C LEU A 534 17.54 -4.05 12.10
N LYS A 535 16.71 -3.00 12.19
CA LYS A 535 15.30 -3.03 12.56
C LYS A 535 14.40 -2.87 11.34
N VAL A 536 14.78 -2.00 10.40
CA VAL A 536 13.97 -1.67 9.22
C VAL A 536 14.81 -1.76 7.96
N LEU A 537 14.35 -2.58 7.00
CA LEU A 537 14.86 -2.62 5.64
C LEU A 537 13.74 -2.21 4.68
N SER A 538 13.97 -1.15 3.90
CA SER A 538 13.09 -0.78 2.78
C SER A 538 13.82 -1.00 1.46
N ILE A 539 13.25 -1.81 0.59
CA ILE A 539 13.80 -2.13 -0.74
C ILE A 539 12.67 -2.27 -1.78
N SER A 540 11.69 -1.37 -1.67
CA SER A 540 10.53 -1.30 -2.55
C SER A 540 10.89 -0.62 -3.87
N ASN A 541 10.12 -0.86 -4.92
CA ASN A 541 10.37 -0.28 -6.25
C ASN A 541 11.78 -0.59 -6.76
N ASN A 542 12.20 -1.86 -6.70
CA ASN A 542 13.40 -2.37 -7.33
C ASN A 542 12.98 -3.43 -8.38
N PRO A 543 12.76 -3.04 -9.65
CA PRO A 543 12.17 -3.92 -10.66
C PRO A 543 13.02 -5.14 -11.01
N LEU A 544 14.33 -5.09 -10.72
CA LEU A 544 15.28 -6.18 -10.97
C LEU A 544 15.47 -7.09 -9.74
N LEU A 545 14.87 -6.79 -8.60
CA LEU A 545 15.09 -7.56 -7.36
C LEU A 545 14.44 -8.94 -7.46
N GLU A 546 15.25 -9.99 -7.45
CA GLU A 546 14.78 -11.38 -7.61
C GLU A 546 14.66 -12.15 -6.29
N SER A 547 15.58 -11.92 -5.34
CA SER A 547 15.61 -12.71 -4.11
C SER A 547 16.21 -12.02 -2.88
N LEU A 548 15.71 -12.46 -1.72
CA LEU A 548 16.23 -12.16 -0.38
C LEU A 548 16.85 -13.43 0.24
N PRO A 549 17.90 -13.31 1.07
CA PRO A 549 18.59 -14.44 1.65
C PRO A 549 17.88 -14.92 2.92
N GLY A 550 17.94 -16.23 3.21
CA GLY A 550 17.33 -16.77 4.43
C GLY A 550 17.92 -16.20 5.72
N THR A 551 19.20 -15.80 5.70
CA THR A 551 19.89 -15.17 6.85
C THR A 551 19.24 -13.87 7.31
N LEU A 552 18.53 -13.15 6.43
CA LEU A 552 17.77 -11.96 6.80
C LEU A 552 16.66 -12.30 7.81
N GLY A 553 16.04 -13.47 7.69
CA GLY A 553 15.01 -13.94 8.62
C GLY A 553 15.51 -14.15 10.06
N HIS A 554 16.81 -14.39 10.22
CA HIS A 554 17.46 -14.64 11.51
C HIS A 554 17.98 -13.38 12.21
N LEU A 555 17.88 -12.21 11.58
CA LEU A 555 18.28 -10.97 12.24
C LEU A 555 17.43 -10.73 13.51
N PRO A 556 18.07 -10.55 14.68
CA PRO A 556 17.39 -10.56 15.97
C PRO A 556 16.45 -9.37 16.12
N ASN A 557 16.88 -8.19 15.65
CA ASN A 557 16.19 -6.92 15.84
C ASN A 557 15.27 -6.52 14.69
N LEU A 558 15.20 -7.33 13.62
CA LEU A 558 14.44 -6.99 12.42
C LEU A 558 12.93 -6.96 12.71
N LYS A 559 12.30 -5.81 12.46
CA LYS A 559 10.89 -5.49 12.73
C LYS A 559 10.07 -5.20 11.47
N SER A 560 10.73 -4.81 10.37
CA SER A 560 10.04 -4.48 9.12
C SER A 560 10.93 -4.73 7.92
N VAL A 561 10.35 -5.34 6.88
CA VAL A 561 10.94 -5.46 5.54
C VAL A 561 9.88 -5.01 4.54
N ARG A 562 10.11 -3.89 3.85
CA ARG A 562 9.18 -3.35 2.84
C ARG A 562 9.62 -3.79 1.44
N LEU A 563 8.73 -4.49 0.75
CA LEU A 563 8.97 -5.15 -0.54
C LEU A 563 7.91 -4.78 -1.60
N PHE A 564 7.34 -3.58 -1.50
CA PHE A 564 6.28 -3.16 -2.41
C PHE A 564 6.84 -2.95 -3.82
N SER A 565 6.05 -3.30 -4.83
CA SER A 565 6.36 -3.01 -6.25
C SER A 565 7.71 -3.56 -6.74
N ASN A 566 7.99 -4.82 -6.45
CA ASN A 566 9.17 -5.56 -6.94
C ASN A 566 8.74 -6.67 -7.92
N PRO A 567 8.43 -6.37 -9.19
CA PRO A 567 7.81 -7.32 -10.13
C PRO A 567 8.61 -8.60 -10.42
N SER A 568 9.95 -8.56 -10.29
CA SER A 568 10.82 -9.72 -10.53
C SER A 568 11.05 -10.57 -9.28
N LEU A 569 10.48 -10.20 -8.13
CA LEU A 569 10.74 -10.85 -6.86
C LEU A 569 10.09 -12.25 -6.84
N ARG A 570 10.95 -13.28 -6.85
CA ARG A 570 10.52 -14.69 -6.77
C ARG A 570 10.65 -15.25 -5.36
N THR A 571 11.60 -14.73 -4.58
CA THR A 571 11.91 -15.24 -3.24
C THR A 571 12.04 -14.09 -2.23
N PRO A 572 11.07 -13.87 -1.33
CA PRO A 572 9.84 -14.64 -1.14
C PRO A 572 8.81 -14.43 -2.27
N PRO A 573 7.93 -15.41 -2.53
CA PRO A 573 6.82 -15.25 -3.46
C PRO A 573 5.89 -14.10 -3.07
N HIS A 574 5.22 -13.49 -4.05
CA HIS A 574 4.33 -12.35 -3.82
C HIS A 574 3.16 -12.66 -2.87
N GLU A 575 2.70 -13.91 -2.83
CA GLU A 575 1.66 -14.41 -1.92
C GLU A 575 2.15 -14.42 -0.45
N VAL A 576 3.45 -14.59 -0.23
CA VAL A 576 4.07 -14.45 1.10
C VAL A 576 4.21 -12.97 1.45
N VAL A 577 4.61 -12.14 0.49
CA VAL A 577 4.77 -10.69 0.68
C VAL A 577 3.44 -10.02 1.03
N SER A 578 2.34 -10.37 0.34
CA SER A 578 1.01 -9.79 0.57
C SER A 578 0.45 -10.08 1.96
N ARG A 579 0.87 -11.18 2.59
CA ARG A 579 0.52 -11.55 3.98
C ARG A 579 1.33 -10.79 5.03
N GLY A 580 2.27 -9.95 4.61
CA GLY A 580 3.00 -9.02 5.45
C GLY A 580 4.28 -9.58 6.09
N PHE A 581 4.90 -8.75 6.92
CA PHE A 581 6.26 -8.98 7.44
C PHE A 581 6.44 -10.30 8.20
N ALA A 582 5.46 -10.71 9.00
CA ALA A 582 5.56 -11.94 9.80
C ALA A 582 5.71 -13.18 8.90
N ALA A 583 4.90 -13.26 7.83
CA ALA A 583 4.96 -14.35 6.85
C ALA A 583 6.30 -14.33 6.10
N VAL A 584 6.76 -13.15 5.64
CA VAL A 584 8.07 -12.98 5.00
C VAL A 584 9.21 -13.45 5.91
N LYS A 585 9.22 -13.01 7.18
CA LYS A 585 10.28 -13.39 8.13
C LYS A 585 10.28 -14.89 8.40
N ALA A 586 9.10 -15.51 8.58
CA ALA A 586 8.97 -16.95 8.78
C ALA A 586 9.48 -17.73 7.56
N TYR A 587 9.10 -17.32 6.35
CA TYR A 587 9.57 -17.92 5.10
C TYR A 587 11.10 -17.86 4.97
N LEU A 588 11.70 -16.69 5.20
CA LEU A 588 13.16 -16.52 5.12
C LEU A 588 13.90 -17.38 6.16
N LYS A 589 13.39 -17.50 7.40
CA LYS A 589 13.96 -18.40 8.41
C LYS A 589 13.97 -19.86 7.93
N LYS A 590 12.90 -20.33 7.29
CA LYS A 590 12.83 -21.69 6.73
C LYS A 590 13.87 -21.89 5.62
N LEU A 591 14.05 -20.88 4.76
CA LEU A 591 15.06 -20.93 3.70
C LEU A 591 16.49 -21.03 4.22
N ALA A 592 16.78 -20.47 5.40
CA ALA A 592 18.09 -20.58 6.02
C ALA A 592 18.44 -22.03 6.43
N GLY A 593 17.43 -22.85 6.74
CA GLY A 593 17.58 -24.29 6.97
C GLY A 593 17.90 -25.10 5.69
N GLY A 594 17.91 -24.45 4.54
CA GLY A 594 18.21 -25.02 3.23
C GLY A 594 17.04 -24.89 2.27
N PHE A 595 17.35 -24.68 1.00
CA PHE A 595 16.37 -24.53 -0.07
C PHE A 595 16.76 -25.33 -1.31
N THR A 596 15.78 -25.50 -2.20
CA THR A 596 15.96 -26.01 -3.55
C THR A 596 15.29 -25.04 -4.52
N GLU A 597 15.88 -24.79 -5.67
CA GLU A 597 15.23 -24.01 -6.72
C GLU A 597 14.14 -24.84 -7.40
N CYS A 598 12.90 -24.38 -7.35
CA CYS A 598 11.77 -25.06 -7.94
C CYS A 598 11.64 -24.69 -9.42
N ARG A 599 11.99 -25.65 -10.30
CA ARG A 599 11.78 -25.57 -11.75
C ARG A 599 10.67 -26.53 -12.20
N ARG A 600 9.62 -26.63 -11.39
CA ARG A 600 8.46 -27.52 -11.59
C ARG A 600 7.21 -26.70 -11.82
N THR A 601 6.40 -27.09 -12.79
CA THR A 601 5.10 -26.45 -13.08
C THR A 601 4.08 -27.46 -13.62
N LYS A 602 2.79 -27.13 -13.61
CA LYS A 602 1.75 -27.94 -14.28
C LYS A 602 1.69 -27.62 -15.77
N LEU A 603 1.56 -28.65 -16.61
CA LEU A 603 1.17 -28.51 -18.01
C LEU A 603 -0.25 -29.05 -18.17
N MET A 604 -1.21 -28.16 -18.41
CA MET A 604 -2.63 -28.51 -18.43
C MET A 604 -3.11 -28.63 -19.88
N LEU A 605 -3.50 -29.83 -20.32
CA LEU A 605 -4.08 -30.05 -21.63
C LEU A 605 -5.61 -29.99 -21.55
N VAL A 606 -6.21 -28.99 -22.18
CA VAL A 606 -7.65 -28.72 -22.14
C VAL A 606 -8.21 -28.60 -23.54
N GLY A 607 -9.51 -28.88 -23.72
CA GLY A 607 -10.17 -28.89 -25.02
C GLY A 607 -11.20 -30.01 -25.15
N LEU A 608 -12.05 -29.92 -26.19
CA LEU A 608 -13.12 -30.88 -26.43
C LEU A 608 -12.62 -32.33 -26.62
N GLY A 609 -13.54 -33.29 -26.46
CA GLY A 609 -13.29 -34.70 -26.77
C GLY A 609 -12.84 -34.87 -28.22
N GLY A 610 -11.81 -35.70 -28.46
CA GLY A 610 -11.28 -35.91 -29.81
C GLY A 610 -10.40 -34.78 -30.35
N ALA A 611 -10.12 -33.72 -29.58
CA ALA A 611 -9.21 -32.63 -29.98
C ALA A 611 -7.73 -33.05 -30.13
N GLY A 612 -7.35 -34.27 -29.73
CA GLY A 612 -5.98 -34.79 -29.88
C GLY A 612 -5.03 -34.56 -28.70
N LYS A 613 -5.54 -34.35 -27.48
CA LYS A 613 -4.75 -34.11 -26.24
C LYS A 613 -3.72 -35.20 -25.97
N THR A 614 -4.17 -36.43 -25.81
CA THR A 614 -3.30 -37.60 -25.56
C THR A 614 -2.29 -37.82 -26.70
N SER A 615 -2.73 -37.65 -27.95
CA SER A 615 -1.86 -37.78 -29.13
C SER A 615 -0.76 -36.73 -29.16
N LEU A 616 -1.09 -35.47 -28.84
CA LEU A 616 -0.12 -34.38 -28.78
C LEU A 616 0.86 -34.58 -27.62
N LEU A 617 0.37 -34.96 -26.45
CA LEU A 617 1.22 -35.23 -25.29
C LEU A 617 2.22 -36.35 -25.55
N ARG A 618 1.77 -37.47 -26.16
CA ARG A 618 2.66 -38.57 -26.58
C ARG A 618 3.70 -38.10 -27.62
N ALA A 619 3.31 -37.23 -28.55
CA ALA A 619 4.23 -36.68 -29.54
C ALA A 619 5.25 -35.70 -28.92
N LEU A 620 4.84 -34.83 -27.99
CA LEU A 620 5.76 -33.93 -27.28
C LEU A 620 6.83 -34.70 -26.48
N MET A 621 6.41 -35.79 -25.82
CA MET A 621 7.29 -36.64 -25.02
C MET A 621 8.17 -37.59 -25.86
N SER A 622 7.87 -37.77 -27.15
CA SER A 622 8.67 -38.65 -28.01
C SER A 622 9.89 -37.95 -28.60
N SER A 623 10.95 -38.71 -28.84
CA SER A 623 12.21 -38.16 -29.37
C SER A 623 12.10 -37.68 -30.81
N ASN A 624 11.21 -38.30 -31.61
CA ASN A 624 10.99 -37.94 -33.01
C ASN A 624 9.84 -36.96 -33.21
N LYS A 625 9.21 -36.47 -32.14
CA LYS A 625 8.06 -35.56 -32.14
C LYS A 625 6.85 -36.09 -32.90
N LYS A 626 6.71 -37.41 -32.98
CA LYS A 626 5.59 -38.11 -33.66
C LYS A 626 4.94 -39.13 -32.73
N THR A 627 3.71 -39.50 -33.05
CA THR A 627 2.99 -40.64 -32.47
C THR A 627 2.41 -41.52 -33.57
N ALA A 628 2.24 -42.81 -33.30
CA ALA A 628 1.58 -43.75 -34.21
C ALA A 628 0.05 -43.54 -34.33
N GLY A 629 -0.47 -42.50 -33.68
CA GLY A 629 -1.90 -42.23 -33.55
C GLY A 629 -2.57 -43.09 -32.48
N THR A 630 -3.71 -42.64 -31.97
CA THR A 630 -4.60 -43.43 -31.11
C THR A 630 -5.58 -44.19 -32.03
N LYS A 631 -5.40 -45.50 -32.20
CA LYS A 631 -6.36 -46.33 -32.94
C LYS A 631 -7.63 -46.48 -32.11
N GLY A 632 -8.72 -45.82 -32.51
CA GLY A 632 -10.12 -46.21 -32.30
C GLY A 632 -10.71 -46.44 -30.90
N GLU A 633 -9.96 -46.79 -29.86
CA GLU A 633 -10.52 -47.39 -28.63
C GLU A 633 -10.04 -46.77 -27.30
N ASP A 634 -9.08 -45.84 -27.29
CA ASP A 634 -8.61 -45.20 -26.06
C ASP A 634 -9.25 -43.80 -25.87
N ILE A 635 -10.54 -43.72 -25.58
CA ILE A 635 -11.07 -42.50 -24.96
C ILE A 635 -10.48 -42.47 -23.54
N THR A 636 -9.62 -41.49 -23.25
CA THR A 636 -9.07 -41.30 -21.90
C THR A 636 -10.20 -41.26 -20.89
N ASN A 637 -10.18 -42.20 -19.94
CA ASN A 637 -11.12 -42.24 -18.82
C ASN A 637 -10.43 -41.61 -17.61
N GLY A 638 -10.92 -40.46 -17.15
CA GLY A 638 -10.35 -39.76 -15.99
C GLY A 638 -9.23 -38.77 -16.33
N ILE A 639 -8.15 -38.79 -15.55
CA ILE A 639 -6.98 -37.91 -15.67
C ILE A 639 -5.70 -38.73 -15.69
N ASP A 640 -4.91 -38.57 -16.75
CA ASP A 640 -3.54 -39.08 -16.77
C ASP A 640 -2.57 -37.97 -16.32
N ILE A 641 -1.87 -38.23 -15.21
CA ILE A 641 -0.86 -37.33 -14.66
C ILE A 641 0.53 -37.95 -14.86
N LEU A 642 1.36 -37.33 -15.71
CA LEU A 642 2.69 -37.84 -16.03
C LEU A 642 3.77 -36.77 -15.86
N PRO A 643 4.91 -37.08 -15.21
CA PRO A 643 6.03 -36.17 -15.17
C PRO A 643 6.76 -36.16 -16.53
N TRP A 644 7.02 -34.96 -17.07
CA TRP A 644 7.80 -34.76 -18.28
C TRP A 644 8.92 -33.75 -18.01
N THR A 645 10.17 -34.18 -18.16
CA THR A 645 11.34 -33.30 -17.94
C THR A 645 12.02 -32.98 -19.26
N VAL A 646 12.28 -31.69 -19.45
CA VAL A 646 12.87 -31.14 -20.67
C VAL A 646 14.04 -30.24 -20.29
N ARG A 647 15.07 -30.22 -21.14
CA ARG A 647 16.20 -29.29 -21.00
C ARG A 647 16.01 -28.10 -21.92
N THR A 648 16.18 -26.90 -21.39
CA THR A 648 16.22 -25.68 -22.19
C THR A 648 17.52 -25.60 -23.00
N SER A 649 17.58 -24.65 -23.95
CA SER A 649 18.80 -24.33 -24.70
C SER A 649 19.98 -23.99 -23.79
N ASP A 650 19.70 -23.41 -22.63
CA ASP A 650 20.69 -22.98 -21.63
C ASP A 650 21.04 -24.11 -20.64
N ASN A 651 20.67 -25.35 -20.98
CA ASN A 651 20.90 -26.56 -20.19
C ASN A 651 20.23 -26.54 -18.80
N LEU A 652 19.15 -25.78 -18.63
CA LEU A 652 18.32 -25.81 -17.43
C LEU A 652 17.28 -26.92 -17.55
N GLU A 653 17.12 -27.73 -16.50
CA GLU A 653 16.07 -28.75 -16.44
C GLU A 653 14.76 -28.15 -15.90
N VAL A 654 13.69 -28.32 -16.66
CA VAL A 654 12.32 -27.96 -16.30
C VAL A 654 11.48 -29.23 -16.28
N THR A 655 10.74 -29.44 -15.19
CA THR A 655 9.87 -30.61 -15.03
C THR A 655 8.41 -30.18 -15.03
N TYR A 656 7.66 -30.63 -16.03
CA TYR A 656 6.22 -30.51 -16.08
C TYR A 656 5.56 -31.66 -15.34
N ASN A 657 4.56 -31.35 -14.53
CA ASN A 657 3.52 -32.29 -14.16
C ASN A 657 2.43 -32.16 -15.22
N THR A 658 2.37 -33.08 -16.18
CA THR A 658 1.44 -33.02 -17.32
C THR A 658 0.10 -33.62 -16.93
N TRP A 659 -0.98 -32.91 -17.21
CA TRP A 659 -2.35 -33.32 -16.90
C TRP A 659 -3.12 -33.46 -18.20
N ASP A 660 -3.45 -34.70 -18.57
CA ASP A 660 -4.30 -35.03 -19.71
C ASP A 660 -5.69 -35.45 -19.24
N PHE A 661 -6.67 -34.60 -19.53
CA PHE A 661 -8.05 -34.77 -19.09
C PHE A 661 -8.91 -35.48 -20.13
N ALA A 662 -9.80 -36.37 -19.66
CA ALA A 662 -10.89 -36.87 -20.47
C ALA A 662 -11.73 -35.72 -21.06
N GLY A 663 -11.91 -35.73 -22.38
CA GLY A 663 -12.64 -34.66 -23.09
C GLY A 663 -14.16 -34.81 -23.13
N GLN A 664 -14.76 -35.73 -22.36
CA GLN A 664 -16.21 -35.94 -22.36
C GLN A 664 -16.91 -34.76 -21.67
N THR A 665 -18.05 -34.34 -22.22
CA THR A 665 -18.80 -33.16 -21.77
C THR A 665 -19.25 -33.23 -20.31
N LEU A 666 -19.50 -34.45 -19.81
CA LEU A 666 -19.86 -34.73 -18.42
C LEU A 666 -18.80 -34.32 -17.39
N TYR A 667 -17.53 -34.16 -17.82
CA TYR A 667 -16.43 -33.80 -16.92
C TYR A 667 -16.03 -32.31 -16.99
N TYR A 668 -16.70 -31.46 -17.79
CA TYR A 668 -16.26 -30.06 -17.96
C TYR A 668 -16.30 -29.22 -16.69
N ASN A 669 -17.34 -29.38 -15.87
CA ASN A 669 -17.40 -28.71 -14.56
C ASN A 669 -16.34 -29.28 -13.60
N THR A 670 -15.98 -30.56 -13.76
CA THR A 670 -14.96 -31.20 -12.92
C THR A 670 -13.54 -30.71 -13.24
N HIS A 671 -13.25 -30.22 -14.44
CA HIS A 671 -11.90 -29.77 -14.76
C HIS A 671 -11.49 -28.49 -14.00
N GLN A 672 -12.47 -27.73 -13.50
CA GLN A 672 -12.25 -26.56 -12.66
C GLN A 672 -11.52 -26.89 -11.35
N PHE A 673 -11.66 -28.13 -10.82
CA PHE A 673 -10.95 -28.58 -9.60
C PHE A 673 -9.44 -28.36 -9.70
N PHE A 674 -8.87 -28.53 -10.89
CA PHE A 674 -7.43 -28.67 -11.06
C PHE A 674 -6.76 -27.43 -11.70
N LEU A 675 -7.57 -26.45 -12.09
CA LEU A 675 -7.08 -25.17 -12.60
C LEU A 675 -6.33 -24.43 -11.50
N SER A 676 -5.14 -23.94 -11.83
CA SER A 676 -4.31 -23.19 -10.88
C SER A 676 -3.43 -22.16 -11.58
N LYS A 677 -2.89 -21.23 -10.80
CA LYS A 677 -2.08 -20.10 -11.27
C LYS A 677 -0.63 -20.47 -11.64
N ARG A 678 -0.12 -21.59 -11.10
CA ARG A 678 1.22 -22.13 -11.38
C ARG A 678 1.17 -23.21 -12.46
N ALA A 679 0.71 -22.84 -13.64
CA ALA A 679 0.53 -23.75 -14.76
C ALA A 679 0.88 -23.09 -16.09
N VAL A 680 0.98 -23.90 -17.14
CA VAL A 680 0.87 -23.46 -18.53
C VAL A 680 -0.25 -24.27 -19.17
N TYR A 681 -1.13 -23.60 -19.90
CA TYR A 681 -2.28 -24.25 -20.53
C TYR A 681 -2.02 -24.47 -22.03
N LEU A 682 -2.23 -25.70 -22.49
CA LEU A 682 -2.39 -26.00 -23.91
C LEU A 682 -3.89 -26.18 -24.17
N LEU A 683 -4.49 -25.21 -24.86
CA LEU A 683 -5.89 -25.27 -25.28
C LEU A 683 -5.96 -25.86 -26.69
N LEU A 684 -6.35 -27.13 -26.77
CA LEU A 684 -6.39 -27.88 -28.01
C LEU A 684 -7.78 -27.85 -28.65
N TRP A 685 -7.78 -27.79 -29.97
CA TRP A 685 -8.96 -28.01 -30.78
C TRP A 685 -8.59 -28.72 -32.09
N SER A 686 -9.53 -29.44 -32.68
CA SER A 686 -9.31 -30.16 -33.95
C SER A 686 -9.67 -29.25 -35.12
N THR A 687 -8.72 -28.98 -36.02
CA THR A 687 -8.94 -28.12 -37.21
C THR A 687 -10.07 -28.64 -38.12
N ARG A 688 -10.39 -29.93 -38.04
CA ARG A 688 -11.49 -30.58 -38.78
C ARG A 688 -12.89 -30.08 -38.43
N GLN A 689 -13.11 -29.58 -37.22
CA GLN A 689 -14.45 -29.21 -36.73
C GLN A 689 -14.82 -27.75 -37.04
N GLY A 690 -13.90 -26.96 -37.58
CA GLY A 690 -14.07 -25.51 -37.74
C GLY A 690 -14.00 -24.75 -36.42
N PHE A 691 -13.72 -23.44 -36.49
CA PHE A 691 -13.52 -22.59 -35.31
C PHE A 691 -14.79 -22.44 -34.44
N GLU A 692 -15.96 -22.29 -35.08
CA GLU A 692 -17.24 -22.06 -34.40
C GLU A 692 -17.65 -23.21 -33.46
N HIS A 693 -17.22 -24.44 -33.77
CA HIS A 693 -17.52 -25.64 -32.99
C HIS A 693 -16.37 -26.08 -32.09
N ALA A 694 -15.29 -25.30 -32.00
CA ALA A 694 -14.08 -25.67 -31.27
C ALA A 694 -14.23 -25.59 -29.73
N GLY A 695 -15.28 -24.95 -29.22
CA GLY A 695 -15.52 -24.78 -27.78
C GLY A 695 -14.44 -23.94 -27.07
N LEU A 696 -13.66 -23.16 -27.82
CA LEU A 696 -12.54 -22.38 -27.30
C LEU A 696 -12.99 -21.32 -26.28
N GLU A 697 -14.10 -20.65 -26.56
CA GLU A 697 -14.63 -19.57 -25.71
C GLU A 697 -14.95 -20.03 -24.29
N PHE A 698 -15.56 -21.21 -24.15
CA PHE A 698 -15.87 -21.81 -22.86
C PHE A 698 -14.58 -22.02 -22.03
N TRP A 699 -13.56 -22.62 -22.64
CA TRP A 699 -12.29 -22.89 -21.96
C TRP A 699 -11.51 -21.62 -21.65
N LEU A 700 -11.45 -20.66 -22.58
CA LEU A 700 -10.78 -19.39 -22.37
C LEU A 700 -11.44 -18.61 -21.22
N SER A 701 -12.77 -18.53 -21.20
CA SER A 701 -13.52 -17.89 -20.11
C SER A 701 -13.28 -18.59 -18.76
N SER A 702 -13.32 -19.93 -18.76
CA SER A 702 -13.07 -20.74 -17.55
C SER A 702 -11.66 -20.51 -16.99
N ILE A 703 -10.62 -20.55 -17.84
CA ILE A 703 -9.24 -20.31 -17.43
C ILE A 703 -9.05 -18.85 -17.00
N ALA A 704 -9.63 -17.88 -17.72
CA ALA A 704 -9.56 -16.47 -17.37
C ALA A 704 -10.20 -16.17 -16.00
N SER A 705 -11.27 -16.87 -15.63
CA SER A 705 -11.90 -16.73 -14.32
C SER A 705 -11.02 -17.28 -13.18
N HIS A 706 -10.46 -18.47 -13.35
CA HIS A 706 -9.71 -19.16 -12.29
C HIS A 706 -8.22 -18.77 -12.22
N ALA A 707 -7.62 -18.44 -13.36
CA ALA A 707 -6.18 -18.28 -13.53
C ALA A 707 -5.81 -17.13 -14.51
N PRO A 708 -6.32 -15.89 -14.31
CA PRO A 708 -6.33 -14.78 -15.28
C PRO A 708 -4.98 -14.26 -15.80
N LYS A 709 -3.87 -14.67 -15.19
CA LYS A 709 -2.51 -14.23 -15.53
C LYS A 709 -1.63 -15.39 -16.02
N THR A 710 -2.23 -16.54 -16.26
CA THR A 710 -1.52 -17.79 -16.54
C THR A 710 -1.49 -18.00 -18.05
N PRO A 711 -0.32 -18.27 -18.64
CA PRO A 711 -0.20 -18.28 -20.09
C PRO A 711 -0.97 -19.44 -20.74
N ILE A 712 -1.58 -19.15 -21.89
CA ILE A 712 -2.31 -20.11 -22.72
C ILE A 712 -1.69 -20.16 -24.12
N LEU A 713 -1.38 -21.37 -24.59
CA LEU A 713 -1.05 -21.64 -26.00
C LEU A 713 -2.25 -22.33 -26.66
N ILE A 714 -2.78 -21.72 -27.71
CA ILE A 714 -3.88 -22.29 -28.48
C ILE A 714 -3.30 -23.18 -29.57
N VAL A 715 -3.73 -24.45 -29.61
CA VAL A 715 -3.16 -25.47 -30.48
C VAL A 715 -4.23 -26.10 -31.37
N GLY A 716 -4.18 -25.82 -32.66
CA GLY A 716 -4.98 -26.50 -33.69
C GLY A 716 -4.30 -27.80 -34.11
N THR A 717 -4.89 -28.95 -33.76
CA THR A 717 -4.36 -30.26 -34.13
C THR A 717 -4.92 -30.76 -35.47
N HIS A 718 -4.30 -31.79 -36.06
CA HIS A 718 -4.69 -32.40 -37.34
C HIS A 718 -4.52 -31.46 -38.55
N CYS A 719 -3.51 -30.57 -38.52
CA CYS A 719 -3.24 -29.67 -39.64
C CYS A 719 -2.79 -30.39 -40.93
N ASP A 720 -2.42 -31.67 -40.84
CA ASP A 720 -2.15 -32.55 -41.97
C ASP A 720 -3.42 -32.90 -42.79
N GLN A 721 -4.60 -32.80 -42.17
CA GLN A 721 -5.85 -33.29 -42.76
C GLN A 721 -6.69 -32.19 -43.40
N VAL A 722 -6.52 -30.95 -42.95
CA VAL A 722 -7.30 -29.79 -43.41
C VAL A 722 -6.37 -28.58 -43.51
N PRO A 723 -6.44 -27.78 -44.59
CA PRO A 723 -5.70 -26.53 -44.69
C PRO A 723 -6.00 -25.59 -43.52
N LYS A 724 -5.03 -24.75 -43.17
CA LYS A 724 -5.01 -23.89 -41.97
C LYS A 724 -6.36 -23.18 -41.79
N ALA A 725 -7.08 -23.55 -40.74
CA ALA A 725 -8.37 -22.96 -40.41
C ALA A 725 -8.20 -21.50 -39.99
N ASP A 726 -9.13 -20.65 -40.44
CA ASP A 726 -9.15 -19.24 -40.10
C ASP A 726 -9.67 -19.06 -38.67
N ILE A 727 -8.90 -18.38 -37.83
CA ILE A 727 -9.23 -18.10 -36.42
C ILE A 727 -9.01 -16.59 -36.22
N PRO A 728 -9.96 -15.87 -35.60
CA PRO A 728 -9.78 -14.47 -35.26
C PRO A 728 -8.76 -14.30 -34.11
N MET A 729 -7.47 -14.42 -34.45
CA MET A 729 -6.37 -14.40 -33.47
C MET A 729 -6.27 -13.06 -32.74
N SER A 730 -6.49 -11.95 -33.47
CA SER A 730 -6.45 -10.58 -32.95
C SER A 730 -7.52 -10.38 -31.87
N ASP A 731 -8.78 -10.68 -32.22
CA ASP A 731 -9.93 -10.52 -31.32
C ASP A 731 -9.82 -11.41 -30.07
N LEU A 732 -9.26 -12.61 -30.22
CA LEU A 732 -9.01 -13.50 -29.08
C LEU A 732 -7.92 -12.95 -28.16
N LYS A 733 -6.81 -12.44 -28.70
CA LYS A 733 -5.73 -11.86 -27.89
C LYS A 733 -6.16 -10.58 -27.18
N GLU A 734 -7.00 -9.75 -27.81
CA GLU A 734 -7.56 -8.56 -27.19
C GLU A 734 -8.47 -8.90 -26.00
N ARG A 735 -9.36 -9.89 -26.17
CA ARG A 735 -10.26 -10.34 -25.09
C ARG A 735 -9.54 -11.13 -24.00
N TYR A 736 -8.52 -11.89 -24.38
CA TYR A 736 -7.75 -12.77 -23.49
C TYR A 736 -6.24 -12.50 -23.62
N PRO A 737 -5.71 -11.46 -22.93
CA PRO A 737 -4.30 -11.08 -23.01
C PRO A 737 -3.30 -12.15 -22.53
N GLN A 738 -3.80 -13.17 -21.82
CA GLN A 738 -3.02 -14.32 -21.36
C GLN A 738 -2.69 -15.34 -22.48
N ILE A 739 -3.23 -15.18 -23.69
CA ILE A 739 -2.87 -16.00 -24.85
C ILE A 739 -1.46 -15.61 -25.31
N ALA A 740 -0.49 -16.51 -25.08
CA ALA A 740 0.89 -16.32 -25.50
C ALA A 740 1.06 -16.54 -27.01
N GLY A 741 0.45 -17.60 -27.55
CA GLY A 741 0.74 -18.07 -28.91
C GLY A 741 -0.33 -18.95 -29.54
N PHE A 742 -0.24 -19.09 -30.86
CA PHE A 742 -1.09 -19.95 -31.69
C PHE A 742 -0.23 -20.92 -32.50
N HIS A 743 -0.51 -22.21 -32.39
CA HIS A 743 0.24 -23.25 -33.10
C HIS A 743 -0.71 -24.17 -33.86
N PHE A 744 -0.26 -24.64 -35.02
CA PHE A 744 -0.94 -25.66 -35.80
C PHE A 744 -0.02 -26.87 -35.90
N VAL A 745 -0.50 -28.02 -35.48
CA VAL A 745 0.34 -29.22 -35.30
C VAL A 745 -0.28 -30.47 -35.90
N SER A 746 0.59 -31.38 -36.34
CA SER A 746 0.24 -32.76 -36.65
C SER A 746 1.02 -33.69 -35.73
N SER A 747 0.31 -34.39 -34.85
CA SER A 747 0.94 -35.39 -33.97
C SER A 747 1.43 -36.63 -34.72
N VAL A 748 0.88 -36.91 -35.90
CA VAL A 748 1.27 -38.05 -36.73
C VAL A 748 2.50 -37.71 -37.58
N GLU A 749 2.49 -36.57 -38.26
CA GLU A 749 3.60 -36.15 -39.12
C GLU A 749 4.74 -35.48 -38.34
N GLY A 750 4.45 -34.96 -37.15
CA GLY A 750 5.37 -34.20 -36.29
C GLY A 750 5.49 -32.72 -36.63
N THR A 751 4.75 -32.26 -37.64
CA THR A 751 4.73 -30.88 -38.12
C THR A 751 4.30 -29.92 -37.00
N GLY A 752 5.05 -28.84 -36.78
CA GLY A 752 4.72 -27.75 -35.84
C GLY A 752 5.01 -28.05 -34.35
N ILE A 753 5.36 -29.29 -34.00
CA ILE A 753 5.53 -29.71 -32.58
C ILE A 753 6.82 -29.16 -31.98
N ALA A 754 7.90 -29.07 -32.76
CA ALA A 754 9.17 -28.52 -32.29
C ALA A 754 9.06 -27.01 -32.00
N GLU A 755 8.34 -26.28 -32.86
CA GLU A 755 8.04 -24.86 -32.66
C GLU A 755 7.16 -24.64 -31.42
N LEU A 756 6.11 -25.47 -31.24
CA LEU A 756 5.26 -25.44 -30.05
C LEU A 756 6.06 -25.71 -28.77
N GLU A 757 6.94 -26.72 -28.76
CA GLU A 757 7.78 -27.04 -27.61
C GLU A 757 8.74 -25.89 -27.27
N LYS A 758 9.34 -25.26 -28.28
CA LYS A 758 10.22 -24.11 -28.09
C LYS A 758 9.48 -22.94 -27.42
N GLU A 759 8.30 -22.59 -27.92
CA GLU A 759 7.50 -21.50 -27.35
C GLU A 759 6.96 -21.86 -25.96
N LEU A 760 6.53 -23.12 -25.75
CA LEU A 760 6.16 -23.63 -24.44
C LEU A 760 7.29 -23.49 -23.42
N LEU A 761 8.52 -23.85 -23.77
CA LEU A 761 9.68 -23.70 -22.88
C LEU A 761 9.98 -22.24 -22.59
N GLN A 762 9.93 -21.36 -23.59
CA GLN A 762 10.15 -19.93 -23.41
C GLN A 762 9.15 -19.33 -22.42
N VAL A 763 7.85 -19.54 -22.67
CA VAL A 763 6.76 -19.08 -21.80
C VAL A 763 6.90 -19.65 -20.38
N THR A 764 7.36 -20.90 -20.26
CA THR A 764 7.55 -21.55 -18.97
C THR A 764 8.69 -20.91 -18.17
N VAL A 765 9.81 -20.58 -18.81
CA VAL A 765 10.96 -19.92 -18.15
C VAL A 765 10.62 -18.51 -17.67
N GLU A 766 9.72 -17.83 -18.39
CA GLU A 766 9.23 -16.48 -18.07
C GLU A 766 8.18 -16.46 -16.93
N LEU A 767 7.69 -17.62 -16.47
CA LEU A 767 6.78 -17.69 -15.34
C LEU A 767 7.41 -17.09 -14.08
N LYS A 768 6.64 -16.27 -13.35
CA LYS A 768 7.08 -15.55 -12.14
C LYS A 768 7.67 -16.46 -11.06
N ASN A 769 7.12 -17.66 -10.93
CA ASN A 769 7.52 -18.64 -9.92
C ASN A 769 8.68 -19.54 -10.37
N MET A 770 9.09 -19.47 -11.65
CA MET A 770 10.12 -20.36 -12.16
C MET A 770 11.47 -20.06 -11.51
N GLY A 771 12.10 -21.07 -10.92
CA GLY A 771 13.37 -20.91 -10.20
C GLY A 771 13.23 -20.27 -8.81
N GLU A 772 12.01 -20.15 -8.27
CA GLU A 772 11.83 -19.71 -6.88
C GLU A 772 12.57 -20.64 -5.90
N LYS A 773 13.20 -20.08 -4.87
CA LYS A 773 13.89 -20.87 -3.84
C LYS A 773 12.86 -21.33 -2.83
N VAL A 774 12.61 -22.64 -2.77
CA VAL A 774 11.61 -23.27 -1.90
C VAL A 774 12.31 -23.94 -0.70
N PRO A 775 11.79 -23.79 0.53
CA PRO A 775 12.33 -24.48 1.71
C PRO A 775 12.39 -26.01 1.53
N LYS A 776 13.55 -26.62 1.82
CA LYS A 776 13.73 -28.08 1.72
C LYS A 776 12.73 -28.86 2.58
N VAL A 777 12.29 -28.27 3.68
CA VAL A 777 11.34 -28.88 4.62
C VAL A 777 9.99 -29.17 3.94
N TRP A 778 9.54 -28.30 3.03
CA TRP A 778 8.30 -28.51 2.27
C TRP A 778 8.42 -29.68 1.29
N LEU A 779 9.59 -29.85 0.67
CA LEU A 779 9.87 -30.99 -0.21
C LEU A 779 10.02 -32.31 0.57
N ASN A 780 10.51 -32.25 1.81
CA ASN A 780 10.53 -33.43 2.69
C ASN A 780 9.10 -33.84 3.08
N MET A 781 8.22 -32.86 3.29
CA MET A 781 6.79 -33.11 3.51
C MET A 781 6.14 -33.75 2.27
N GLU A 782 6.45 -33.24 1.08
CA GLU A 782 6.01 -33.82 -0.21
C GLU A 782 6.39 -35.30 -0.31
N LYS A 783 7.63 -35.66 0.00
CA LYS A 783 8.10 -37.06 -0.04
C LYS A 783 7.30 -37.98 0.88
N LYS A 784 6.92 -37.51 2.07
CA LYS A 784 6.07 -38.29 2.98
C LYS A 784 4.67 -38.49 2.43
N ILE A 785 4.08 -37.43 1.89
CA ILE A 785 2.76 -37.49 1.24
C ILE A 785 2.77 -38.46 0.06
N LEU A 786 3.81 -38.41 -0.79
CA LEU A 786 3.96 -39.33 -1.92
C LEU A 786 4.15 -40.79 -1.47
N THR A 787 4.80 -41.03 -0.33
CA THR A 787 4.92 -42.38 0.25
C THR A 787 3.57 -42.90 0.72
N ALA A 788 2.75 -42.05 1.35
CA ALA A 788 1.40 -42.40 1.80
C ALA A 788 0.41 -42.66 0.64
N ARG A 789 0.69 -42.11 -0.55
CA ARG A 789 -0.12 -42.32 -1.77
C ARG A 789 -0.17 -43.80 -2.20
N ASN A 790 0.79 -44.62 -1.77
CA ASN A 790 0.82 -46.05 -2.07
C ASN A 790 -0.28 -46.85 -1.34
N SER A 791 -0.84 -46.31 -0.25
CA SER A 791 -1.85 -47.00 0.56
C SER A 791 -3.18 -46.26 0.67
N THR A 792 -3.19 -44.94 0.49
CA THR A 792 -4.37 -44.10 0.69
C THR A 792 -4.46 -42.99 -0.35
N SER A 793 -5.66 -42.50 -0.61
CA SER A 793 -5.91 -41.41 -1.56
C SER A 793 -6.24 -40.07 -0.89
N VAL A 794 -6.63 -40.10 0.38
CA VAL A 794 -7.00 -38.92 1.18
C VAL A 794 -6.43 -39.08 2.58
N LEU A 795 -5.93 -37.98 3.14
CA LEU A 795 -5.42 -37.92 4.50
C LEU A 795 -6.17 -36.87 5.32
N PRO A 796 -6.58 -37.20 6.55
CA PRO A 796 -7.10 -36.21 7.48
C PRO A 796 -6.05 -35.15 7.81
N TRP A 797 -6.49 -33.90 8.04
CA TRP A 797 -5.63 -32.78 8.38
C TRP A 797 -4.74 -33.06 9.61
N LYS A 798 -5.25 -33.85 10.57
CA LYS A 798 -4.49 -34.29 11.74
C LYS A 798 -3.20 -35.04 11.35
N VAL A 799 -3.29 -35.98 10.40
CA VAL A 799 -2.14 -36.76 9.91
C VAL A 799 -1.16 -35.86 9.15
N ILE A 800 -1.67 -34.90 8.39
CA ILE A 800 -0.85 -33.90 7.69
C ILE A 800 -0.05 -33.05 8.68
N LYS A 801 -0.64 -32.67 9.82
CA LYS A 801 0.08 -31.99 10.91
C LYS A 801 1.15 -32.85 11.54
N GLU A 802 0.87 -34.14 11.77
CA GLU A 802 1.86 -35.10 12.27
C GLU A 802 3.05 -35.20 11.31
N PHE A 803 2.80 -35.34 10.00
CA PHE A 803 3.86 -35.31 8.99
C PHE A 803 4.68 -34.02 9.04
N GLY A 804 4.02 -32.88 9.22
CA GLY A 804 4.65 -31.59 9.46
C GLY A 804 5.63 -31.63 10.64
N THR A 805 5.17 -32.07 11.81
CA THR A 805 6.01 -32.15 13.01
C THR A 805 7.22 -33.05 12.83
N GLU A 806 7.05 -34.19 12.16
CA GLU A 806 8.13 -35.14 11.93
C GLU A 806 9.19 -34.62 10.94
N VAL A 807 8.85 -33.71 10.03
CA VAL A 807 9.82 -33.06 9.14
C VAL A 807 10.39 -31.75 9.71
N GLY A 808 9.93 -31.33 10.89
CA GLY A 808 10.40 -30.13 11.59
C GLY A 808 9.55 -28.87 11.38
N ILE A 809 8.29 -29.00 10.94
CA ILE A 809 7.31 -27.92 10.88
C ILE A 809 6.35 -28.04 12.06
N TYR A 810 6.46 -27.13 13.02
CA TYR A 810 5.66 -27.17 14.25
C TYR A 810 4.47 -26.21 14.26
N ASP A 811 4.52 -25.13 13.48
CA ASP A 811 3.42 -24.17 13.35
C ASP A 811 2.41 -24.69 12.32
N GLU A 812 1.13 -24.76 12.69
CA GLU A 812 0.06 -25.16 11.79
C GLU A 812 -0.07 -24.24 10.57
N LYS A 813 0.21 -22.94 10.72
CA LYS A 813 0.22 -22.00 9.60
C LYS A 813 1.25 -22.40 8.55
N ASP A 814 2.41 -22.86 9.00
CA ASP A 814 3.50 -23.29 8.11
C ASP A 814 3.18 -24.59 7.39
N VAL A 815 2.44 -25.50 8.05
CA VAL A 815 1.92 -26.72 7.42
C VAL A 815 0.93 -26.36 6.32
N ARG A 816 0.01 -25.42 6.57
CA ARG A 816 -0.93 -24.92 5.55
C ARG A 816 -0.22 -24.31 4.35
N GLU A 817 0.81 -23.49 4.58
CA GLU A 817 1.61 -22.93 3.49
C GLU A 817 2.27 -24.01 2.63
N ALA A 818 2.85 -25.03 3.26
CA ALA A 818 3.47 -26.14 2.55
C ALA A 818 2.43 -26.90 1.71
N ILE A 819 1.26 -27.21 2.28
CA ILE A 819 0.19 -27.90 1.56
C ILE A 819 -0.38 -27.05 0.42
N GLN A 820 -0.58 -25.76 0.62
CA GLN A 820 -1.04 -24.85 -0.43
C GLN A 820 -0.04 -24.80 -1.59
N PHE A 821 1.26 -24.73 -1.29
CA PHE A 821 2.31 -24.82 -2.30
C PHE A 821 2.27 -26.15 -3.07
N LEU A 822 2.12 -27.28 -2.37
CA LEU A 822 2.01 -28.59 -3.01
C LEU A 822 0.73 -28.75 -3.83
N HIS A 823 -0.35 -28.07 -3.44
CA HIS A 823 -1.59 -28.01 -4.21
C HIS A 823 -1.40 -27.25 -5.53
N GLU A 824 -0.71 -26.11 -5.47
CA GLU A 824 -0.37 -25.34 -6.67
C GLU A 824 0.58 -26.11 -7.61
N LEU A 825 1.51 -26.91 -7.09
CA LEU A 825 2.32 -27.85 -7.89
C LEU A 825 1.54 -29.06 -8.43
N GLY A 826 0.37 -29.37 -7.87
CA GLY A 826 -0.46 -30.51 -8.27
C GLY A 826 -0.05 -31.83 -7.65
N THR A 827 0.76 -31.80 -6.60
CA THR A 827 1.10 -32.99 -5.83
C THR A 827 -0.08 -33.41 -4.95
N VAL A 828 -0.83 -32.44 -4.43
CA VAL A 828 -2.05 -32.67 -3.63
C VAL A 828 -3.20 -31.80 -4.12
N GLN A 829 -4.39 -32.06 -3.62
CA GLN A 829 -5.55 -31.23 -3.79
C GLN A 829 -6.09 -30.86 -2.40
N TYR A 830 -6.11 -29.57 -2.11
CA TYR A 830 -6.51 -29.04 -0.80
C TYR A 830 -7.45 -27.85 -0.98
N PHE A 831 -8.48 -27.80 -0.16
CA PHE A 831 -9.53 -26.80 -0.23
C PHE A 831 -9.62 -26.11 1.13
N GLU A 832 -9.32 -24.81 1.18
CA GLU A 832 -9.23 -24.06 2.45
C GLU A 832 -10.60 -23.69 3.04
N ASN A 833 -11.69 -24.00 2.33
CA ASN A 833 -13.07 -23.77 2.79
C ASN A 833 -13.33 -24.48 4.14
N GLU A 834 -14.10 -23.82 5.01
CA GLU A 834 -14.50 -24.29 6.34
C GLU A 834 -15.02 -25.74 6.35
N PHE A 835 -15.74 -26.15 5.32
CA PHE A 835 -16.35 -27.49 5.24
C PHE A 835 -15.42 -28.58 4.67
N LEU A 836 -14.37 -28.21 3.94
CA LEU A 836 -13.51 -29.15 3.22
C LEU A 836 -12.08 -29.25 3.78
N ARG A 837 -11.63 -28.25 4.54
CA ARG A 837 -10.25 -28.11 5.05
C ARG A 837 -9.72 -29.25 5.92
N ASP A 838 -10.60 -30.12 6.42
CA ASP A 838 -10.21 -31.21 7.32
C ASP A 838 -9.64 -32.42 6.57
N GLN A 839 -9.68 -32.43 5.23
CA GLN A 839 -9.14 -33.50 4.40
C GLN A 839 -8.19 -32.95 3.33
N VAL A 840 -7.11 -33.67 3.07
CA VAL A 840 -6.18 -33.40 1.97
C VAL A 840 -6.22 -34.57 1.02
N VAL A 841 -6.65 -34.33 -0.22
CA VAL A 841 -6.66 -35.38 -1.24
C VAL A 841 -5.27 -35.48 -1.83
N ILE A 842 -4.60 -36.60 -1.57
CA ILE A 842 -3.21 -36.82 -1.99
C ILE A 842 -3.12 -37.54 -3.33
N ASN A 843 -4.22 -38.09 -3.86
CA ASN A 843 -4.29 -38.68 -5.20
C ASN A 843 -5.38 -37.99 -6.04
N PRO A 844 -5.04 -37.09 -6.98
CA PRO A 844 -6.03 -36.33 -7.76
C PRO A 844 -7.01 -37.20 -8.56
N GLN A 845 -6.58 -38.35 -9.07
CA GLN A 845 -7.45 -39.27 -9.82
C GLN A 845 -8.64 -39.76 -8.96
N TRP A 846 -8.45 -39.81 -7.65
CA TRP A 846 -9.49 -40.23 -6.72
C TRP A 846 -10.70 -39.27 -6.74
N ILE A 847 -10.48 -37.96 -6.87
CA ILE A 847 -11.57 -36.97 -7.00
C ILE A 847 -12.38 -37.23 -8.27
N VAL A 848 -11.70 -37.50 -9.38
CA VAL A 848 -12.41 -37.77 -10.63
C VAL A 848 -13.24 -39.04 -10.57
N ASN A 849 -12.74 -40.08 -9.88
CA ASN A 849 -13.51 -41.28 -9.64
C ASN A 849 -14.75 -40.98 -8.77
N VAL A 850 -14.62 -40.15 -7.72
CA VAL A 850 -15.75 -39.71 -6.89
C VAL A 850 -16.82 -39.02 -7.74
N MET A 851 -16.41 -38.13 -8.63
CA MET A 851 -17.38 -37.41 -9.48
C MET A 851 -18.02 -38.34 -10.51
N SER A 852 -17.26 -39.29 -11.06
CA SER A 852 -17.77 -40.28 -12.01
C SER A 852 -18.91 -41.13 -11.41
N CYS A 853 -18.85 -41.45 -10.10
CA CYS A 853 -19.95 -42.11 -9.38
C CYS A 853 -21.26 -41.33 -9.44
N VAL A 854 -21.21 -39.99 -9.52
CA VAL A 854 -22.38 -39.12 -9.53
C VAL A 854 -22.91 -38.90 -10.96
N VAL A 855 -22.03 -38.68 -11.94
CA VAL A 855 -22.45 -38.27 -13.30
C VAL A 855 -22.43 -39.35 -14.37
N SER A 856 -21.64 -40.42 -14.22
CA SER A 856 -21.36 -41.37 -15.32
C SER A 856 -21.96 -42.76 -15.13
N VAL A 857 -22.43 -43.12 -13.94
CA VAL A 857 -22.90 -44.48 -13.64
C VAL A 857 -24.29 -44.72 -14.25
N LYS A 858 -24.32 -45.57 -15.29
CA LYS A 858 -25.55 -46.10 -15.88
C LYS A 858 -26.30 -46.95 -14.85
N ASN A 859 -27.62 -46.76 -14.74
CA ASN A 859 -28.48 -47.42 -13.75
C ASN A 859 -28.12 -47.07 -12.30
N SER A 860 -27.64 -45.85 -12.06
CA SER A 860 -27.49 -45.34 -10.69
C SER A 860 -28.84 -44.92 -10.10
N PRO A 861 -29.01 -44.97 -8.77
CA PRO A 861 -30.20 -44.44 -8.10
C PRO A 861 -30.51 -42.99 -8.48
N ILE A 862 -29.48 -42.20 -8.81
CA ILE A 862 -29.63 -40.81 -9.26
C ILE A 862 -30.30 -40.73 -10.63
N GLN A 863 -29.91 -41.58 -11.59
CA GLN A 863 -30.52 -41.62 -12.92
C GLN A 863 -31.96 -42.15 -12.87
N GLU A 864 -32.20 -43.18 -12.07
CA GLU A 864 -33.56 -43.72 -11.86
C GLU A 864 -34.49 -42.68 -11.24
N ASN A 865 -33.97 -41.81 -10.37
CA ASN A 865 -34.70 -40.69 -9.78
C ASN A 865 -34.64 -39.39 -10.60
N HIS A 866 -34.38 -39.47 -11.91
CA HIS A 866 -34.40 -38.33 -12.84
C HIS A 866 -33.47 -37.17 -12.43
N GLY A 867 -32.27 -37.48 -11.94
CA GLY A 867 -31.28 -36.48 -11.53
C GLY A 867 -31.39 -36.03 -10.06
N LYS A 868 -32.28 -36.63 -9.27
CA LYS A 868 -32.36 -36.41 -7.82
C LYS A 868 -31.43 -37.35 -7.06
N PHE A 869 -30.44 -36.78 -6.38
CA PHE A 869 -29.53 -37.47 -5.48
C PHE A 869 -30.09 -37.40 -4.04
N LEU A 870 -30.74 -38.47 -3.59
CA LEU A 870 -31.25 -38.61 -2.22
C LEU A 870 -30.09 -38.92 -1.27
N HIS A 871 -29.99 -38.23 -0.13
CA HIS A 871 -28.86 -38.42 0.80
C HIS A 871 -28.81 -39.85 1.39
N LYS A 872 -29.96 -40.53 1.48
CA LYS A 872 -30.05 -41.94 1.89
C LYS A 872 -29.33 -42.91 0.94
N ASP A 873 -29.12 -42.51 -0.31
CA ASP A 873 -28.49 -43.34 -1.35
C ASP A 873 -26.95 -43.16 -1.38
N MET A 874 -26.38 -42.25 -0.57
CA MET A 874 -24.92 -42.07 -0.47
C MET A 874 -24.15 -43.37 -0.24
N PRO A 875 -24.57 -44.29 0.65
CA PRO A 875 -23.85 -45.53 0.89
C PRO A 875 -23.79 -46.47 -0.31
N VAL A 876 -24.76 -46.36 -1.23
CA VAL A 876 -24.82 -47.15 -2.46
C VAL A 876 -23.99 -46.48 -3.55
N ILE A 877 -24.10 -45.15 -3.68
CA ILE A 877 -23.38 -44.39 -4.72
C ILE A 877 -21.86 -44.39 -4.46
N TRP A 878 -21.45 -44.31 -3.20
CA TRP A 878 -20.05 -44.29 -2.78
C TRP A 878 -19.68 -45.54 -1.96
N GLU A 879 -20.22 -46.71 -2.32
CA GLU A 879 -19.95 -47.99 -1.65
C GLU A 879 -18.45 -48.31 -1.56
N SER A 880 -17.68 -47.93 -2.58
CA SER A 880 -16.23 -48.13 -2.64
C SER A 880 -15.41 -47.15 -1.80
N TYR A 881 -16.07 -46.21 -1.11
CA TYR A 881 -15.43 -45.17 -0.30
C TYR A 881 -15.82 -45.28 1.18
N PRO A 882 -14.93 -44.90 2.11
CA PRO A 882 -15.20 -44.95 3.54
C PRO A 882 -16.48 -44.19 3.94
N PRO A 883 -17.41 -44.79 4.71
CA PRO A 883 -18.67 -44.16 5.10
C PRO A 883 -18.51 -42.82 5.82
N GLU A 884 -17.45 -42.66 6.61
CA GLU A 884 -17.12 -41.41 7.30
C GLU A 884 -16.83 -40.25 6.34
N LEU A 885 -16.50 -40.53 5.08
CA LEU A 885 -16.23 -39.50 4.07
C LEU A 885 -17.48 -39.13 3.26
N HIS A 886 -18.57 -39.90 3.28
CA HIS A 886 -19.73 -39.67 2.39
C HIS A 886 -20.31 -38.25 2.51
N ARG A 887 -20.43 -37.73 3.73
CA ARG A 887 -20.88 -36.34 3.93
C ARG A 887 -19.91 -35.32 3.37
N TRP A 888 -18.60 -35.56 3.52
CA TRP A 888 -17.56 -34.71 2.98
C TRP A 888 -17.52 -34.77 1.44
N LEU A 889 -17.76 -35.94 0.84
CA LEU A 889 -17.87 -36.12 -0.61
C LEU A 889 -19.07 -35.35 -1.19
N LEU A 890 -20.22 -35.34 -0.50
CA LEU A 890 -21.36 -34.51 -0.92
C LEU A 890 -21.00 -33.02 -0.90
N LEU A 891 -20.38 -32.54 0.17
CA LEU A 891 -19.94 -31.14 0.25
C LEU A 891 -18.92 -30.81 -0.84
N LEU A 892 -18.05 -31.76 -1.19
CA LEU A 892 -17.11 -31.61 -2.31
C LEU A 892 -17.86 -31.51 -3.64
N THR A 893 -18.96 -32.23 -3.84
CA THR A 893 -19.75 -32.13 -5.08
C THR A 893 -20.61 -30.86 -5.14
N GLU A 894 -21.00 -30.32 -3.98
CA GLU A 894 -21.72 -29.04 -3.85
C GLU A 894 -20.83 -27.83 -4.12
N GLU A 895 -19.65 -27.78 -3.51
CA GLU A 895 -18.72 -26.64 -3.62
C GLU A 895 -18.31 -26.32 -5.06
N PHE A 896 -18.43 -27.30 -5.95
CA PHE A 896 -17.96 -27.22 -7.34
C PHE A 896 -19.08 -27.47 -8.34
N ASP A 897 -20.31 -27.12 -7.98
CA ASP A 897 -21.44 -27.01 -8.91
C ASP A 897 -21.76 -28.31 -9.68
N LEU A 898 -21.44 -29.47 -9.11
CA LEU A 898 -21.87 -30.76 -9.65
C LEU A 898 -23.26 -31.13 -9.15
N THR A 899 -23.52 -30.83 -7.87
CA THR A 899 -24.78 -31.13 -7.20
C THR A 899 -25.28 -29.91 -6.44
N PHE A 900 -26.57 -29.64 -6.48
CA PHE A 900 -27.16 -28.47 -5.83
C PHE A 900 -28.16 -28.90 -4.74
N PRO A 901 -27.97 -28.51 -3.48
CA PRO A 901 -28.87 -28.91 -2.41
C PRO A 901 -30.24 -28.23 -2.56
N LEU A 902 -31.32 -28.99 -2.41
CA LEU A 902 -32.67 -28.43 -2.32
C LEU A 902 -32.91 -27.83 -0.92
N PRO A 903 -33.58 -26.69 -0.79
CA PRO A 903 -33.95 -26.13 0.51
C PRO A 903 -34.84 -27.11 1.28
N ASP A 904 -34.50 -27.35 2.55
CA ASP A 904 -35.30 -28.12 3.52
C ASP A 904 -35.58 -29.59 3.15
N GLU A 905 -34.81 -30.15 2.20
CA GLU A 905 -34.89 -31.55 1.79
C GLU A 905 -33.51 -32.22 1.85
N ASP A 906 -33.46 -33.50 2.23
CA ASP A 906 -32.25 -34.34 2.19
C ASP A 906 -31.96 -34.83 0.76
N ILE A 907 -31.98 -33.90 -0.21
CA ILE A 907 -31.88 -34.15 -1.64
C ILE A 907 -30.99 -33.11 -2.30
N ASN A 908 -30.10 -33.56 -3.18
CA ASN A 908 -29.37 -32.70 -4.11
C ASN A 908 -29.83 -32.97 -5.55
N ILE A 909 -29.79 -31.96 -6.39
CA ILE A 909 -30.05 -32.06 -7.83
C ILE A 909 -28.74 -32.18 -8.58
N VAL A 910 -28.66 -33.11 -9.53
CA VAL A 910 -27.55 -33.28 -10.47
C VAL A 910 -27.99 -32.76 -11.84
N PRO A 911 -27.65 -31.51 -12.23
CA PRO A 911 -28.27 -30.87 -13.39
C PRO A 911 -28.06 -31.60 -14.71
N CYS A 912 -26.90 -32.23 -14.90
CA CYS A 912 -26.58 -32.95 -16.13
C CYS A 912 -27.37 -34.25 -16.31
N LEU A 913 -28.09 -34.70 -15.28
CA LEU A 913 -28.94 -35.90 -15.30
C LEU A 913 -30.44 -35.56 -15.24
N LEU A 914 -30.80 -34.27 -15.22
CA LEU A 914 -32.20 -33.86 -15.33
C LEU A 914 -32.76 -34.22 -16.71
N PRO A 915 -34.05 -34.57 -16.80
CA PRO A 915 -34.69 -34.82 -18.08
C PRO A 915 -34.66 -33.57 -18.96
N HIS A 916 -34.52 -33.78 -20.28
CA HIS A 916 -34.58 -32.69 -21.28
C HIS A 916 -35.97 -32.09 -21.46
N GLU A 917 -36.99 -32.69 -20.83
CA GLU A 917 -38.36 -32.21 -20.88
C GLU A 917 -38.50 -30.90 -20.09
N VAL A 918 -39.10 -29.91 -20.73
CA VAL A 918 -39.44 -28.64 -20.09
C VAL A 918 -40.46 -28.94 -18.99
N PRO A 919 -40.31 -28.40 -17.76
CA PRO A 919 -41.30 -28.55 -16.71
C PRO A 919 -42.68 -28.13 -17.23
N GLN A 920 -43.70 -28.97 -17.03
CA GLN A 920 -45.08 -28.56 -17.27
C GLN A 920 -45.47 -27.55 -16.18
N GLU A 921 -45.92 -26.36 -16.60
CA GLU A 921 -46.31 -25.24 -15.71
C GLU A 921 -47.36 -25.61 -14.67
#